data_AF-A0A0C4YDK1-F1
#
_entry.id   AF-A0A0C4YDK1-F1
#
_cell.length_a   1.000
_cell.length_b   1.000
_cell.length_c   1.000
_cell.angle_alpha   90.00
_cell.angle_beta   90.00
_cell.angle_gamma   90.00
#
_symmetry.space_group_name_H-M   'P 1'
#
loop_
_entity.id
_entity.type
_entity.pdbx_description
1 polymer ?
#
loop_
_entity_poly.entity_id
_entity_poly.type
_entity_poly.pdbx_seq_one_letter_code
_entity_poly.pdbx_strand_id
1 'polypeptide(L)'
;MTQTDTPPDILPGAVVLEGAEDVPPTPPSLVIPVQVGEAISSLPSGGGVALDSTDLDRLRISAGLGLHLADLSRLGDSDADALERLRLAVQIRDALAALGVQPEEESDDPNSPNYRYRDTGYIAASRKERAAEMIRVARDSGQMLRATDVDWSEIEQNPRQAKELITKSNLFGKVDWAALREAGMDPAAGFLIDRVYASIAPEPAEDKPQARMDYARGIETIRARIEDCLTVDAVMAVLQEIRDELRGTTLRPDEAEQYELWRAELIEVRIKLRDAENSTNSLYEAAQAAKSEQYRVEYTLEGRKKRGWKIQPEHEEALANAQALAEQLWAQWSSALDAKRPIVESLRNQAQALSRQLIDLEQAAKARNLTENPVTRAWLTFGDRFFKLLHYRSFKGSDAFAGHVTNAKAGRIADWAWSEEKDRPLRTATKQEINFQLRVADTYTRRGGRAVSAASTQALKDALGLRDVQSGNWVLKDPNSAKFHVEQTAAAMSDLADVLGIDGNALGLGGRLGLAFGARGTGGKNTARAHYEPVHRVINLTKMGGGGCLGHEFFHAVDNMLAELVTQQSTGKGDFATSNPDLLPDGPIKEATKALVGAIYQGDNRVTESIKFTEKDVRIAKYNVDSPSSNMARAIKEAGNATDAVLAVDSSVENTRSKGSTYHRRWRTLAAAYYAPEGVNIIRTKTGRLVSNFVVGAGQLDNGEIGKYWSQTDELAARAFQSWIEDRLTEQDRQNDYLSVYADNKYHVDPLTGFEWKPYPEGDERAQINAAFDGLFAAIREAKTFESAAVNPTLLDAIFGATQQVDAGAEPDLLPV
;
A
#
# COMPACT_ATOMS: atom_id res chain seq x y z
N MET A 1 -41.11 -37.77 46.72
CA MET A 1 -40.49 -38.83 45.90
C MET A 1 -39.23 -38.22 45.31
N THR A 2 -38.00 -38.60 45.63
CA THR A 2 -37.40 -39.58 46.59
C THR A 2 -35.90 -39.17 46.63
N GLN A 3 -35.23 -38.86 47.74
CA GLN A 3 -34.76 -39.74 48.83
C GLN A 3 -34.13 -41.05 48.33
N THR A 4 -32.87 -41.43 48.63
CA THR A 4 -31.75 -40.80 49.38
C THR A 4 -30.40 -41.14 48.64
N ASP A 5 -29.14 -41.23 49.11
CA ASP A 5 -28.43 -41.39 50.40
C ASP A 5 -26.98 -40.82 50.35
N THR A 6 -26.24 -40.90 51.45
CA THR A 6 -24.81 -40.53 51.68
C THR A 6 -24.33 -41.29 52.95
N PRO A 7 -23.11 -41.12 53.51
CA PRO A 7 -21.78 -40.75 52.98
C PRO A 7 -20.92 -42.05 52.98
N PRO A 8 -19.72 -42.24 53.60
CA PRO A 8 -18.53 -41.40 53.92
C PRO A 8 -17.37 -41.76 52.94
N ASP A 9 -16.04 -41.66 53.14
CA ASP A 9 -15.08 -41.41 54.25
C ASP A 9 -13.87 -40.56 53.70
N ILE A 10 -12.72 -40.42 54.37
CA ILE A 10 -12.39 -39.50 55.49
C ILE A 10 -10.84 -39.47 55.66
N LEU A 11 -10.24 -38.30 55.35
CA LEU A 11 -8.98 -37.76 55.92
C LEU A 11 -7.66 -38.57 55.67
N PRO A 12 -6.49 -38.14 56.22
CA PRO A 12 -5.75 -36.98 55.72
C PRO A 12 -4.24 -37.23 55.50
N GLY A 13 -3.52 -36.32 54.83
CA GLY A 13 -2.06 -36.41 54.72
C GLY A 13 -1.38 -35.16 54.14
N ALA A 14 -1.03 -34.20 54.99
CA ALA A 14 -0.11 -33.13 54.63
C ALA A 14 1.32 -33.55 54.97
N VAL A 15 2.21 -33.54 53.97
CA VAL A 15 3.67 -33.67 54.15
C VAL A 15 4.32 -32.48 53.47
N VAL A 16 5.01 -31.65 54.25
CA VAL A 16 5.92 -30.63 53.73
C VAL A 16 7.28 -31.28 53.54
N LEU A 17 7.87 -31.11 52.36
CA LEU A 17 9.30 -31.27 52.14
C LEU A 17 9.82 -30.01 51.46
N GLU A 18 10.68 -29.27 52.16
CA GLU A 18 11.56 -28.30 51.54
C GLU A 18 12.66 -29.07 50.80
N GLY A 19 13.00 -28.63 49.59
CA GLY A 19 14.03 -29.25 48.77
C GLY A 19 14.27 -28.42 47.52
N ALA A 20 15.32 -27.60 47.54
CA ALA A 20 15.79 -26.85 46.38
C ALA A 20 16.94 -27.62 45.73
N GLU A 21 16.70 -28.13 44.52
CA GLU A 21 17.74 -28.69 43.63
C GLU A 21 17.53 -28.16 42.21
N ASP A 22 18.59 -28.21 41.40
CA ASP A 22 18.69 -27.47 40.13
C ASP A 22 17.63 -27.83 39.08
N VAL A 23 17.13 -26.79 38.39
CA VAL A 23 16.44 -26.97 37.10
C VAL A 23 17.51 -27.28 36.05
N PRO A 24 17.51 -28.46 35.41
CA PRO A 24 18.47 -28.77 34.35
C PRO A 24 18.21 -27.90 33.12
N PRO A 25 19.24 -27.57 32.32
CA PRO A 25 19.07 -26.81 31.09
C PRO A 25 18.16 -27.55 30.10
N THR A 26 17.29 -26.79 29.43
CA THR A 26 16.40 -27.29 28.38
C THR A 26 17.23 -28.02 27.30
N PRO A 27 16.90 -29.27 26.92
CA PRO A 27 17.67 -29.98 25.91
C PRO A 27 17.48 -29.34 24.53
N PRO A 28 18.51 -29.33 23.67
CA PRO A 28 18.40 -28.81 22.31
C PRO A 28 17.45 -29.65 21.48
N SER A 29 16.74 -28.98 20.56
CA SER A 29 15.83 -29.60 19.58
C SER A 29 16.57 -30.63 18.73
N LEU A 30 16.31 -31.93 18.95
CA LEU A 30 17.05 -33.00 18.28
C LEU A 30 16.59 -33.17 16.82
N VAL A 31 17.21 -32.43 15.90
CA VAL A 31 17.04 -32.63 14.46
C VAL A 31 17.66 -33.97 14.06
N ILE A 32 16.84 -34.88 13.52
CA ILE A 32 17.27 -36.21 13.09
C ILE A 32 17.82 -36.11 11.66
N PRO A 33 19.09 -36.51 11.41
CA PRO A 33 19.67 -36.46 10.07
C PRO A 33 19.06 -37.52 9.13
N VAL A 34 19.00 -37.20 7.84
CA VAL A 34 18.24 -37.94 6.80
C VAL A 34 18.73 -39.38 6.56
N GLN A 35 19.98 -39.71 6.92
CA GLN A 35 20.62 -40.99 6.55
C GLN A 35 20.13 -42.26 7.28
N VAL A 36 19.08 -42.17 8.11
CA VAL A 36 18.43 -43.38 8.67
C VAL A 36 17.80 -44.25 7.56
N GLY A 37 17.35 -43.65 6.44
CA GLY A 37 16.79 -44.39 5.31
C GLY A 37 17.82 -45.22 4.54
N GLU A 38 18.99 -44.64 4.24
CA GLU A 38 20.02 -45.30 3.42
C GLU A 38 20.67 -46.48 4.16
N ALA A 39 20.94 -46.33 5.47
CA ALA A 39 21.57 -47.35 6.31
C ALA A 39 20.74 -48.64 6.47
N ILE A 40 19.42 -48.58 6.25
CA ILE A 40 18.52 -49.75 6.24
C ILE A 40 18.48 -50.39 4.85
N SER A 41 18.61 -49.58 3.79
CA SER A 41 18.60 -50.04 2.40
C SER A 41 19.89 -50.75 1.95
N SER A 42 21.02 -50.50 2.63
CA SER A 42 22.34 -51.06 2.28
C SER A 42 22.60 -52.47 2.83
N LEU A 43 21.63 -53.09 3.51
CA LEU A 43 21.72 -54.48 3.96
C LEU A 43 21.57 -55.46 2.78
N PRO A 44 22.49 -56.43 2.60
CA PRO A 44 22.54 -57.26 1.39
C PRO A 44 21.36 -58.24 1.27
N SER A 45 20.45 -57.94 0.33
CA SER A 45 19.29 -58.78 0.03
C SER A 45 19.68 -60.06 -0.72
N GLY A 46 20.00 -61.13 0.02
CA GLY A 46 20.10 -62.49 -0.51
C GLY A 46 21.52 -63.00 -0.80
N GLY A 47 22.32 -63.17 0.24
CA GLY A 47 23.59 -63.90 0.19
C GLY A 47 23.97 -64.42 1.58
N GLY A 48 24.36 -65.70 1.68
CA GLY A 48 24.63 -66.35 2.96
C GLY A 48 25.95 -65.92 3.60
N VAL A 49 25.95 -64.77 4.26
CA VAL A 49 27.07 -64.27 5.10
C VAL A 49 26.63 -64.30 6.56
N ALA A 50 27.52 -64.76 7.45
CA ALA A 50 27.27 -64.69 8.88
C ALA A 50 27.56 -63.27 9.40
N LEU A 51 26.53 -62.60 9.94
CA LEU A 51 26.69 -61.33 10.66
C LEU A 51 27.55 -61.56 11.91
N ASP A 52 28.45 -60.62 12.21
CA ASP A 52 29.22 -60.67 13.46
C ASP A 52 28.40 -60.11 14.65
N SER A 53 28.97 -60.12 15.85
CA SER A 53 28.31 -59.55 17.03
C SER A 53 28.07 -58.04 16.91
N THR A 54 28.96 -57.33 16.23
CA THR A 54 28.94 -55.88 16.04
C THR A 54 27.79 -55.46 15.12
N ASP A 55 27.60 -56.18 14.01
CA ASP A 55 26.49 -55.99 13.08
C ASP A 55 25.15 -56.33 13.72
N LEU A 56 25.09 -57.42 14.50
CA LEU A 56 23.88 -57.81 15.24
C LEU A 56 23.49 -56.78 16.30
N ASP A 57 24.44 -56.20 17.03
CA ASP A 57 24.16 -55.16 18.01
C ASP A 57 23.82 -53.81 17.36
N ARG A 58 24.42 -53.46 16.22
CA ARG A 58 23.99 -52.32 15.39
C ARG A 58 22.54 -52.47 14.91
N LEU A 59 22.15 -53.66 14.43
CA LEU A 59 20.78 -53.97 14.04
C LEU A 59 19.78 -53.89 15.21
N ARG A 60 20.21 -54.24 16.43
CA ARG A 60 19.41 -54.06 17.65
C ARG A 60 19.23 -52.60 18.03
N ILE A 61 20.30 -51.80 17.95
CA ILE A 61 20.27 -50.36 18.28
C ILE A 61 19.41 -49.60 17.26
N SER A 62 19.51 -49.90 15.96
CA SER A 62 18.66 -49.25 14.95
C SER A 62 17.19 -49.68 15.04
N ALA A 63 16.89 -50.94 15.38
CA ALA A 63 15.54 -51.38 15.67
C ALA A 63 14.96 -50.70 16.93
N GLY A 64 15.77 -50.51 17.98
CA GLY A 64 15.40 -49.74 19.17
C GLY A 64 15.12 -48.27 18.85
N LEU A 65 15.99 -47.64 18.06
CA LEU A 65 15.80 -46.26 17.57
C LEU A 65 14.46 -46.09 16.85
N GLY A 66 14.12 -47.02 15.94
CA GLY A 66 12.84 -47.02 15.23
C GLY A 66 11.62 -47.17 16.14
N LEU A 67 11.73 -47.94 17.23
CA LEU A 67 10.67 -48.06 18.25
C LEU A 67 10.52 -46.76 19.06
N HIS A 68 11.62 -46.19 19.56
CA HIS A 68 11.59 -44.92 20.30
C HIS A 68 11.00 -43.77 19.47
N LEU A 69 11.28 -43.71 18.16
CA LEU A 69 10.68 -42.75 17.24
C LEU A 69 9.18 -43.01 17.01
N ALA A 70 8.79 -44.28 16.84
CA ALA A 70 7.39 -44.67 16.71
C ALA A 70 6.57 -44.34 17.97
N ASP A 71 7.15 -44.48 19.16
CA ASP A 71 6.47 -44.13 20.42
C ASP A 71 6.47 -42.62 20.69
N LEU A 72 7.53 -41.90 20.35
CA LEU A 72 7.57 -40.43 20.43
C LEU A 72 6.45 -39.79 19.59
N SER A 73 6.19 -40.33 18.39
CA SER A 73 5.09 -39.88 17.50
C SER A 73 3.67 -40.22 17.97
N ARG A 74 3.50 -40.88 19.13
CA ARG A 74 2.20 -41.26 19.72
C ARG A 74 1.84 -40.48 20.98
N LEU A 75 2.78 -39.72 21.55
CA LEU A 75 2.60 -39.01 22.83
C LEU A 75 1.77 -37.73 22.66
N GLY A 76 0.85 -37.49 23.59
CA GLY A 76 0.01 -36.29 23.63
C GLY A 76 0.78 -35.05 24.13
N ASP A 77 0.04 -33.98 24.42
CA ASP A 77 0.60 -32.72 24.93
C ASP A 77 0.29 -32.51 26.43
N SER A 78 0.28 -33.58 27.25
CA SER A 78 0.18 -33.46 28.71
C SER A 78 1.55 -33.33 29.39
N ASP A 79 1.60 -32.86 30.63
CA ASP A 79 2.86 -32.77 31.40
C ASP A 79 3.55 -34.14 31.58
N ALA A 80 2.77 -35.23 31.62
CA ALA A 80 3.29 -36.59 31.67
C ALA A 80 3.89 -37.02 30.32
N ASP A 81 3.26 -36.66 29.21
CA ASP A 81 3.82 -36.85 27.87
C ASP A 81 5.11 -36.02 27.68
N ALA A 82 5.17 -34.79 28.21
CA ALA A 82 6.34 -33.92 28.10
C ALA A 82 7.59 -34.53 28.77
N LEU A 83 7.44 -35.13 29.95
CA LEU A 83 8.50 -35.87 30.63
C LEU A 83 8.96 -37.11 29.85
N GLU A 84 8.03 -37.90 29.29
CA GLU A 84 8.39 -39.10 28.53
C GLU A 84 8.94 -38.76 27.12
N ARG A 85 8.49 -37.66 26.49
CA ARG A 85 9.12 -37.06 25.29
C ARG A 85 10.59 -36.70 25.57
N LEU A 86 10.89 -36.07 26.72
CA LEU A 86 12.25 -35.73 27.14
C LEU A 86 13.12 -36.99 27.31
N ARG A 87 12.55 -38.04 27.90
CA ARG A 87 13.21 -39.33 28.13
C ARG A 87 13.50 -40.08 26.84
N LEU A 88 12.54 -40.11 25.91
CA LEU A 88 12.71 -40.70 24.57
C LEU A 88 13.75 -39.93 23.76
N ALA A 89 13.77 -38.60 23.82
CA ALA A 89 14.79 -37.78 23.15
C ALA A 89 16.22 -38.12 23.63
N VAL A 90 16.41 -38.35 24.93
CA VAL A 90 17.69 -38.83 25.50
C VAL A 90 18.04 -40.23 24.97
N GLN A 91 17.09 -41.17 24.96
CA GLN A 91 17.31 -42.53 24.44
C GLN A 91 17.66 -42.54 22.94
N ILE A 92 17.00 -41.69 22.14
CA ILE A 92 17.26 -41.52 20.70
C ILE A 92 18.66 -40.93 20.47
N ARG A 93 19.04 -39.88 21.21
CA ARG A 93 20.39 -39.29 21.16
C ARG A 93 21.48 -40.32 21.50
N ASP A 94 21.29 -41.06 22.58
CA ASP A 94 22.31 -42.00 23.07
C ASP A 94 22.44 -43.23 22.14
N ALA A 95 21.34 -43.65 21.50
CA ALA A 95 21.35 -44.67 20.45
C ALA A 95 22.03 -44.17 19.16
N LEU A 96 21.82 -42.92 18.72
CA LEU A 96 22.52 -42.33 17.58
C LEU A 96 24.03 -42.22 17.83
N ALA A 97 24.44 -41.80 19.03
CA ALA A 97 25.84 -41.77 19.44
C ALA A 97 26.47 -43.17 19.43
N ALA A 98 25.75 -44.20 19.90
CA ALA A 98 26.19 -45.60 19.86
C ALA A 98 26.30 -46.18 18.44
N LEU A 99 25.53 -45.66 17.47
CA LEU A 99 25.68 -45.99 16.05
C LEU A 99 26.86 -45.26 15.37
N GLY A 100 27.49 -44.30 16.06
CA GLY A 100 28.60 -43.50 15.54
C GLY A 100 28.19 -42.24 14.79
N VAL A 101 26.90 -41.85 14.86
CA VAL A 101 26.40 -40.61 14.27
C VAL A 101 26.76 -39.45 15.20
N GLN A 102 27.88 -38.78 14.92
CA GLN A 102 28.24 -37.49 15.51
C GLN A 102 27.55 -36.36 14.73
N PRO A 103 27.14 -35.26 15.39
CA PRO A 103 26.79 -34.03 14.67
C PRO A 103 28.04 -33.48 13.95
N GLU A 104 27.86 -32.91 12.76
CA GLU A 104 28.97 -32.34 12.00
C GLU A 104 29.56 -31.11 12.70
N GLU A 105 30.89 -30.97 12.72
CA GLU A 105 31.55 -29.88 13.43
C GLU A 105 31.31 -28.52 12.73
N GLU A 106 30.84 -27.53 13.51
CA GLU A 106 30.73 -26.14 13.09
C GLU A 106 32.11 -25.54 12.72
N SER A 107 32.24 -25.00 11.52
CA SER A 107 33.47 -24.42 10.97
C SER A 107 33.49 -22.89 11.03
N ASP A 108 34.67 -22.30 11.24
CA ASP A 108 34.88 -20.85 11.14
C ASP A 108 35.30 -20.38 9.73
N ASP A 109 35.38 -21.28 8.73
CA ASP A 109 35.60 -20.90 7.31
C ASP A 109 34.28 -20.47 6.63
N PRO A 110 34.14 -19.23 6.15
CA PRO A 110 32.96 -18.75 5.42
C PRO A 110 32.57 -19.54 4.16
N ASN A 111 33.50 -20.31 3.61
CA ASN A 111 33.28 -21.12 2.40
C ASN A 111 32.84 -22.56 2.74
N SER A 112 32.86 -22.94 4.02
CA SER A 112 32.39 -24.24 4.48
C SER A 112 30.86 -24.34 4.39
N PRO A 113 30.29 -25.50 3.98
CA PRO A 113 28.85 -25.71 4.12
C PRO A 113 28.38 -25.56 5.57
N ASN A 114 29.25 -25.87 6.54
CA ASN A 114 28.94 -25.87 7.98
C ASN A 114 29.50 -24.64 8.68
N TYR A 115 29.54 -23.50 7.98
CA TYR A 115 29.99 -22.23 8.55
C TYR A 115 29.11 -21.77 9.72
N ARG A 116 29.74 -21.54 10.88
CA ARG A 116 29.13 -21.21 12.17
C ARG A 116 28.20 -19.99 12.17
N TYR A 117 28.34 -19.08 11.20
CA TYR A 117 27.52 -17.87 11.08
C TYR A 117 26.69 -17.81 9.79
N ARG A 118 26.47 -18.97 9.14
CA ARG A 118 25.55 -19.16 8.00
C ARG A 118 24.09 -18.90 8.43
N ASP A 119 23.25 -18.54 7.46
CA ASP A 119 21.79 -18.40 7.66
C ASP A 119 21.18 -19.70 8.23
N THR A 120 20.38 -19.60 9.30
CA THR A 120 19.72 -20.74 9.98
C THR A 120 18.53 -21.34 9.22
N GLY A 121 18.20 -20.72 8.09
CA GLY A 121 16.97 -20.87 7.36
C GLY A 121 16.76 -19.64 6.49
N TYR A 122 16.08 -19.81 5.36
CA TYR A 122 15.94 -18.75 4.37
C TYR A 122 14.65 -17.97 4.62
N ILE A 123 14.77 -16.76 5.18
CA ILE A 123 13.64 -15.83 5.32
C ILE A 123 13.18 -15.45 3.90
N ALA A 124 12.09 -16.08 3.46
CA ALA A 124 12.01 -16.56 2.09
C ALA A 124 11.88 -15.50 0.98
N ALA A 125 12.97 -15.27 0.25
CA ALA A 125 12.90 -14.66 -1.08
C ALA A 125 12.47 -15.72 -2.12
N SER A 126 11.15 -15.91 -2.19
CA SER A 126 10.43 -16.74 -3.17
C SER A 126 10.71 -16.34 -4.64
N ARG A 127 10.27 -17.15 -5.62
CA ARG A 127 10.37 -16.79 -7.06
C ARG A 127 9.74 -15.42 -7.35
N LYS A 128 8.57 -15.18 -6.76
CA LYS A 128 7.89 -13.90 -6.50
C LYS A 128 8.77 -12.74 -6.02
N GLU A 129 9.76 -12.95 -5.15
CA GLU A 129 10.73 -11.89 -4.83
C GLU A 129 11.78 -11.66 -5.93
N ARG A 130 12.19 -12.70 -6.69
CA ARG A 130 12.98 -12.48 -7.92
C ARG A 130 12.21 -11.69 -8.97
N ALA A 131 10.91 -11.98 -9.13
CA ALA A 131 10.03 -11.24 -10.03
C ALA A 131 9.83 -9.78 -9.56
N ALA A 132 9.70 -9.55 -8.24
CA ALA A 132 9.65 -8.22 -7.65
C ALA A 132 10.96 -7.43 -7.81
N GLU A 133 12.11 -8.09 -7.62
CA GLU A 133 13.42 -7.45 -7.72
C GLU A 133 13.81 -7.16 -9.16
N MET A 134 13.44 -8.01 -10.12
CA MET A 134 13.55 -7.71 -11.55
C MET A 134 12.81 -6.41 -11.92
N ILE A 135 11.61 -6.17 -11.35
CA ILE A 135 10.87 -4.93 -11.56
C ILE A 135 11.63 -3.71 -10.98
N ARG A 136 12.26 -3.87 -9.81
CA ARG A 136 13.06 -2.80 -9.17
C ARG A 136 14.36 -2.51 -9.92
N VAL A 137 15.07 -3.55 -10.38
CA VAL A 137 16.30 -3.43 -11.17
C VAL A 137 16.04 -2.74 -12.51
N ALA A 138 14.97 -3.08 -13.21
CA ALA A 138 14.60 -2.42 -14.47
C ALA A 138 14.18 -0.95 -14.25
N ARG A 139 13.45 -0.64 -13.18
CA ARG A 139 13.17 0.74 -12.76
C ARG A 139 14.47 1.52 -12.56
N ASP A 140 15.42 0.96 -11.80
CA ASP A 140 16.65 1.66 -11.40
C ASP A 140 17.69 1.75 -12.52
N SER A 141 17.64 0.86 -13.52
CA SER A 141 18.37 1.02 -14.80
C SER A 141 17.67 1.97 -15.78
N GLY A 142 16.42 2.37 -15.51
CA GLY A 142 15.59 3.19 -16.41
C GLY A 142 15.00 2.42 -17.58
N GLN A 143 15.05 1.09 -17.59
CA GLN A 143 14.47 0.22 -18.61
C GLN A 143 12.93 0.21 -18.53
N MET A 144 12.25 0.13 -19.68
CA MET A 144 10.82 -0.17 -19.73
C MET A 144 10.61 -1.69 -19.59
N LEU A 145 9.63 -2.09 -18.78
CA LEU A 145 9.16 -3.47 -18.68
C LEU A 145 7.94 -3.67 -19.57
N ARG A 146 7.92 -4.76 -20.33
CA ARG A 146 6.74 -5.20 -21.08
C ARG A 146 5.81 -6.02 -20.18
N ALA A 147 4.55 -6.14 -20.58
CA ALA A 147 3.61 -7.02 -19.89
C ALA A 147 3.98 -8.50 -19.99
N THR A 148 4.87 -8.88 -20.93
CA THR A 148 5.44 -10.23 -21.06
C THR A 148 6.58 -10.53 -20.10
N ASP A 149 7.27 -9.49 -19.62
CA ASP A 149 8.50 -9.67 -18.83
C ASP A 149 8.18 -9.97 -17.36
N VAL A 150 6.98 -9.58 -16.93
CA VAL A 150 6.44 -9.74 -15.57
C VAL A 150 5.94 -11.17 -15.33
N ASP A 151 6.48 -11.87 -14.33
CA ASP A 151 5.92 -13.14 -13.86
C ASP A 151 4.64 -12.92 -13.03
N TRP A 152 3.51 -12.86 -13.73
CA TRP A 152 2.18 -12.71 -13.14
C TRP A 152 1.78 -13.87 -12.22
N SER A 153 2.21 -15.09 -12.54
CA SER A 153 1.95 -16.30 -11.75
C SER A 153 2.58 -16.25 -10.36
N GLU A 154 3.69 -15.54 -10.22
CA GLU A 154 4.41 -15.34 -8.97
C GLU A 154 4.02 -14.05 -8.25
N ILE A 155 3.94 -12.93 -8.96
CA ILE A 155 3.63 -11.62 -8.36
C ILE A 155 2.21 -11.56 -7.78
N GLU A 156 1.21 -12.12 -8.47
CA GLU A 156 -0.19 -12.09 -8.00
C GLU A 156 -0.45 -12.99 -6.79
N GLN A 157 0.51 -13.84 -6.39
CA GLN A 157 0.48 -14.55 -5.10
C GLN A 157 0.62 -13.60 -3.89
N ASN A 158 0.89 -12.31 -4.09
CA ASN A 158 0.69 -11.30 -3.06
C ASN A 158 0.09 -10.04 -3.69
N PRO A 159 -1.26 -9.91 -3.68
CA PRO A 159 -1.93 -8.72 -4.22
C PRO A 159 -1.43 -7.40 -3.62
N ARG A 160 -0.94 -7.39 -2.37
CA ARG A 160 -0.34 -6.20 -1.74
C ARG A 160 0.96 -5.79 -2.43
N GLN A 161 1.83 -6.76 -2.71
CA GLN A 161 3.12 -6.57 -3.38
C GLN A 161 2.92 -6.27 -4.88
N ALA A 162 2.01 -6.98 -5.54
CA ALA A 162 1.61 -6.73 -6.93
C ALA A 162 1.12 -5.29 -7.13
N LYS A 163 0.32 -4.75 -6.20
CA LYS A 163 -0.12 -3.34 -6.24
C LYS A 163 1.04 -2.36 -6.14
N GLU A 164 1.97 -2.57 -5.19
CA GLU A 164 3.13 -1.70 -4.98
C GLU A 164 4.11 -1.72 -6.17
N LEU A 165 4.21 -2.86 -6.86
CA LEU A 165 5.10 -3.05 -8.01
C LEU A 165 4.49 -2.58 -9.34
N ILE A 166 3.21 -2.85 -9.60
CA ILE A 166 2.54 -2.55 -10.89
C ILE A 166 2.06 -1.09 -10.91
N THR A 167 3.03 -0.18 -10.91
CA THR A 167 2.86 1.28 -10.94
C THR A 167 3.61 1.90 -12.12
N LYS A 168 3.20 3.10 -12.55
CA LYS A 168 3.84 3.80 -13.67
C LYS A 168 5.34 3.99 -13.44
N SER A 169 5.73 4.38 -12.23
CA SER A 169 7.14 4.64 -11.87
C SER A 169 8.05 3.44 -12.07
N ASN A 170 7.52 2.22 -11.92
CA ASN A 170 8.30 1.00 -12.00
C ASN A 170 8.33 0.42 -13.42
N LEU A 171 7.20 0.49 -14.16
CA LEU A 171 7.07 -0.16 -15.46
C LEU A 171 7.46 0.72 -16.66
N PHE A 172 7.27 2.04 -16.56
CA PHE A 172 7.30 2.94 -17.72
C PHE A 172 8.72 3.21 -18.26
N GLY A 173 9.74 3.07 -17.42
CA GLY A 173 11.15 3.37 -17.74
C GLY A 173 11.42 4.87 -17.99
N LYS A 174 12.66 5.17 -18.38
CA LYS A 174 13.10 6.50 -18.83
C LYS A 174 12.77 6.66 -20.32
N VAL A 175 12.36 7.86 -20.73
CA VAL A 175 12.18 8.25 -22.14
C VAL A 175 13.49 8.78 -22.69
N ASP A 176 13.95 8.23 -23.81
CA ASP A 176 15.15 8.71 -24.49
C ASP A 176 14.80 9.79 -25.53
N TRP A 177 14.60 11.00 -25.03
CA TRP A 177 14.34 12.17 -25.88
C TRP A 177 15.49 12.51 -26.84
N ALA A 178 16.72 12.01 -26.59
CA ALA A 178 17.84 12.20 -27.52
C ALA A 178 17.70 11.28 -28.73
N ALA A 179 17.47 9.98 -28.50
CA ALA A 179 17.21 9.02 -29.57
C ALA A 179 15.97 9.39 -30.42
N LEU A 180 14.89 9.84 -29.79
CA LEU A 180 13.68 10.28 -30.51
C LEU A 180 13.92 11.55 -31.34
N ARG A 181 14.76 12.47 -30.85
CA ARG A 181 15.20 13.66 -31.60
C ARG A 181 16.11 13.30 -32.78
N GLU A 182 17.01 12.34 -32.61
CA GLU A 182 17.87 11.82 -33.68
C GLU A 182 17.08 11.03 -34.74
N ALA A 183 16.00 10.34 -34.34
CA ALA A 183 15.02 9.72 -35.24
C ALA A 183 14.16 10.74 -36.03
N GLY A 184 14.33 12.05 -35.79
CA GLY A 184 13.68 13.12 -36.55
C GLY A 184 12.33 13.58 -35.99
N MET A 185 12.04 13.33 -34.71
CA MET A 185 10.82 13.80 -34.06
C MET A 185 10.76 15.34 -33.97
N ASP A 186 9.59 15.91 -34.29
CA ASP A 186 9.29 17.33 -34.13
C ASP A 186 9.22 17.71 -32.63
N PRO A 187 9.83 18.84 -32.18
CA PRO A 187 9.80 19.23 -30.76
C PRO A 187 8.39 19.43 -30.19
N ALA A 188 7.43 19.85 -31.01
CA ALA A 188 6.03 19.98 -30.63
C ALA A 188 5.30 18.62 -30.58
N ALA A 189 5.75 17.62 -31.36
CA ALA A 189 5.27 16.25 -31.24
C ALA A 189 5.74 15.61 -29.92
N GLY A 190 7.05 15.70 -29.64
CA GLY A 190 7.63 15.25 -28.37
C GLY A 190 6.95 15.89 -27.16
N PHE A 191 6.67 17.21 -27.21
CA PHE A 191 5.97 17.89 -26.14
C PHE A 191 4.55 17.33 -25.92
N LEU A 192 3.80 17.04 -26.98
CA LEU A 192 2.48 16.43 -26.85
C LEU A 192 2.57 15.01 -26.27
N ILE A 193 3.60 14.24 -26.64
CA ILE A 193 3.88 12.91 -26.08
C ILE A 193 4.16 13.00 -24.57
N ASP A 194 4.99 13.93 -24.11
CA ASP A 194 5.20 14.19 -22.68
C ASP A 194 3.88 14.56 -21.96
N ARG A 195 3.05 15.44 -22.56
CA ARG A 195 1.74 15.79 -21.99
C ARG A 195 0.78 14.59 -21.94
N VAL A 196 0.85 13.67 -22.91
CA VAL A 196 0.13 12.38 -22.88
C VAL A 196 0.62 11.52 -21.72
N TYR A 197 1.93 11.32 -21.60
CA TYR A 197 2.52 10.56 -20.50
C TYR A 197 2.19 11.15 -19.12
N ALA A 198 2.14 12.47 -18.98
CA ALA A 198 1.77 13.18 -17.75
C ALA A 198 0.24 13.11 -17.42
N SER A 199 -0.56 12.44 -18.25
CA SER A 199 -1.99 12.20 -18.01
C SER A 199 -2.33 10.78 -17.55
N ILE A 200 -1.43 9.81 -17.76
CA ILE A 200 -1.58 8.41 -17.32
C ILE A 200 -1.60 8.36 -15.79
N ALA A 201 -2.53 7.61 -15.20
CA ALA A 201 -2.61 7.39 -13.75
C ALA A 201 -1.34 6.70 -13.18
N PRO A 202 -0.97 6.95 -11.91
CA PRO A 202 0.19 6.31 -11.27
C PRO A 202 0.06 4.80 -11.05
N GLU A 203 -1.17 4.31 -10.91
CA GLU A 203 -1.55 2.91 -10.64
C GLU A 203 -2.94 2.64 -11.25
N PRO A 204 -3.33 1.38 -11.51
CA PRO A 204 -4.68 1.03 -11.97
C PRO A 204 -5.74 1.31 -10.90
N ALA A 205 -6.93 1.76 -11.32
CA ALA A 205 -8.03 2.10 -10.42
C ALA A 205 -8.71 0.89 -9.74
N GLU A 206 -8.51 -0.33 -10.24
CA GLU A 206 -9.02 -1.56 -9.63
C GLU A 206 -7.90 -2.45 -9.12
N ASP A 207 -8.01 -2.89 -7.86
CA ASP A 207 -7.04 -3.74 -7.17
C ASP A 207 -7.27 -5.23 -7.50
N LYS A 208 -7.07 -5.59 -8.78
CA LYS A 208 -7.33 -6.93 -9.31
C LYS A 208 -6.19 -7.39 -10.24
N PRO A 209 -5.86 -8.70 -10.29
CA PRO A 209 -4.83 -9.23 -11.18
C PRO A 209 -5.00 -8.80 -12.65
N GLN A 210 -6.21 -8.99 -13.20
CA GLN A 210 -6.51 -8.63 -14.59
C GLN A 210 -6.33 -7.12 -14.88
N ALA A 211 -6.66 -6.26 -13.92
CA ALA A 211 -6.49 -4.81 -14.06
C ALA A 211 -5.01 -4.39 -14.01
N ARG A 212 -4.18 -5.07 -13.21
CA ARG A 212 -2.72 -4.92 -13.21
C ARG A 212 -2.09 -5.38 -14.53
N MET A 213 -2.49 -6.55 -15.04
CA MET A 213 -2.05 -7.08 -16.33
C MET A 213 -2.38 -6.14 -17.50
N ASP A 214 -3.63 -5.67 -17.56
CA ASP A 214 -4.05 -4.77 -18.63
C ASP A 214 -3.44 -3.36 -18.49
N TYR A 215 -3.15 -2.88 -17.28
CA TYR A 215 -2.42 -1.62 -17.05
C TYR A 215 -0.97 -1.68 -17.54
N ALA A 216 -0.24 -2.77 -17.24
CA ALA A 216 1.11 -2.99 -17.75
C ALA A 216 1.12 -3.07 -19.29
N ARG A 217 0.17 -3.80 -19.87
CA ARG A 217 -0.04 -3.86 -21.33
C ARG A 217 -0.36 -2.50 -21.92
N GLY A 218 -1.12 -1.66 -21.22
CA GLY A 218 -1.39 -0.28 -21.62
C GLY A 218 -0.13 0.57 -21.70
N ILE A 219 0.74 0.50 -20.68
CA ILE A 219 2.03 1.21 -20.65
C ILE A 219 2.90 0.84 -21.85
N GLU A 220 3.07 -0.46 -22.09
CA GLU A 220 3.80 -0.98 -23.26
C GLU A 220 3.19 -0.49 -24.58
N THR A 221 1.86 -0.63 -24.73
CA THR A 221 1.15 -0.30 -25.98
C THR A 221 1.18 1.19 -26.30
N ILE A 222 0.97 2.07 -25.31
CA ILE A 222 1.00 3.52 -25.59
C ILE A 222 2.41 4.01 -25.89
N ARG A 223 3.42 3.43 -25.23
CA ARG A 223 4.81 3.85 -25.45
C ARG A 223 5.26 3.46 -26.85
N ALA A 224 5.09 2.19 -27.23
CA ALA A 224 5.41 1.70 -28.57
C ALA A 224 4.70 2.49 -29.69
N ARG A 225 3.38 2.74 -29.58
CA ARG A 225 2.63 3.44 -30.63
C ARG A 225 2.96 4.92 -30.77
N ILE A 226 3.36 5.59 -29.69
CA ILE A 226 3.49 7.05 -29.67
C ILE A 226 4.94 7.55 -29.76
N GLU A 227 5.94 6.72 -29.44
CA GLU A 227 7.36 7.07 -29.67
C GLU A 227 7.69 7.11 -31.18
N ASP A 228 7.03 6.29 -32.01
CA ASP A 228 7.13 6.34 -33.49
C ASP A 228 6.47 7.60 -34.12
N CYS A 229 5.73 8.40 -33.34
CA CYS A 229 4.96 9.53 -33.87
C CYS A 229 5.83 10.80 -34.07
N LEU A 230 6.62 10.82 -35.16
CA LEU A 230 7.54 11.92 -35.47
C LEU A 230 6.90 13.31 -35.63
N THR A 231 5.57 13.43 -35.83
CA THR A 231 4.89 14.72 -36.08
C THR A 231 3.65 14.91 -35.22
N VAL A 232 3.27 16.18 -35.00
CA VAL A 232 2.06 16.56 -34.26
C VAL A 232 0.80 15.89 -34.83
N ASP A 233 0.68 15.75 -36.15
CA ASP A 233 -0.49 15.10 -36.77
C ASP A 233 -0.45 13.56 -36.64
N ALA A 234 0.73 12.93 -36.61
CA ALA A 234 0.85 11.51 -36.27
C ALA A 234 0.42 11.24 -34.82
N VAL A 235 0.92 12.03 -33.86
CA VAL A 235 0.49 11.97 -32.45
C VAL A 235 -1.02 12.13 -32.34
N MET A 236 -1.62 13.08 -33.08
CA MET A 236 -3.07 13.30 -33.03
C MET A 236 -3.89 12.20 -33.72
N ALA A 237 -3.34 11.48 -34.70
CA ALA A 237 -3.98 10.32 -35.32
C ALA A 237 -4.02 9.14 -34.35
N VAL A 238 -2.88 8.76 -33.76
CA VAL A 238 -2.79 7.67 -32.76
C VAL A 238 -3.67 7.95 -31.53
N LEU A 239 -3.75 9.21 -31.07
CA LEU A 239 -4.69 9.58 -30.00
C LEU A 239 -6.18 9.46 -30.40
N GLN A 240 -6.52 9.56 -31.69
CA GLN A 240 -7.89 9.32 -32.16
C GLN A 240 -8.18 7.81 -32.30
N GLU A 241 -7.21 7.00 -32.74
CA GLU A 241 -7.31 5.54 -32.77
C GLU A 241 -7.52 4.97 -31.36
N ILE A 242 -6.64 5.33 -30.41
CA ILE A 242 -6.74 4.94 -28.99
C ILE A 242 -8.10 5.32 -28.39
N ARG A 243 -8.64 6.48 -28.77
CA ARG A 243 -9.95 6.95 -28.32
C ARG A 243 -11.09 6.08 -28.84
N ASP A 244 -11.01 5.57 -30.07
CA ASP A 244 -12.05 4.73 -30.66
C ASP A 244 -11.91 3.24 -30.26
N GLU A 245 -10.70 2.78 -29.91
CA GLU A 245 -10.48 1.52 -29.19
C GLU A 245 -11.04 1.58 -27.75
N LEU A 246 -10.79 2.67 -27.01
CA LEU A 246 -11.33 2.91 -25.66
C LEU A 246 -12.85 2.99 -25.66
N ARG A 247 -13.45 3.50 -26.74
CA ARG A 247 -14.90 3.52 -26.96
C ARG A 247 -15.49 2.13 -27.22
N GLY A 248 -14.66 1.10 -27.44
CA GLY A 248 -15.09 -0.25 -27.77
C GLY A 248 -15.78 -0.36 -29.14
N THR A 249 -15.55 0.58 -30.06
CA THR A 249 -16.24 0.62 -31.38
C THR A 249 -15.65 -0.32 -32.44
N THR A 250 -14.63 -1.13 -32.10
CA THR A 250 -13.99 -2.09 -33.00
C THR A 250 -14.93 -3.25 -33.36
N LEU A 251 -15.49 -3.23 -34.56
CA LEU A 251 -16.30 -4.33 -35.09
C LEU A 251 -15.40 -5.51 -35.53
N ARG A 252 -15.90 -6.74 -35.41
CA ARG A 252 -15.30 -7.92 -36.08
C ARG A 252 -15.56 -7.84 -37.60
N PRO A 253 -14.84 -8.58 -38.47
CA PRO A 253 -15.02 -8.48 -39.92
C PRO A 253 -16.46 -8.77 -40.40
N ASP A 254 -17.12 -9.77 -39.82
CA ASP A 254 -18.53 -10.13 -40.02
C ASP A 254 -19.48 -8.99 -39.59
N GLU A 255 -19.17 -8.32 -38.49
CA GLU A 255 -19.96 -7.21 -37.96
C GLU A 255 -19.76 -5.93 -38.76
N ALA A 256 -18.56 -5.69 -39.29
CA ALA A 256 -18.27 -4.56 -40.16
C ALA A 256 -19.01 -4.67 -41.50
N GLU A 257 -19.04 -5.87 -42.09
CA GLU A 257 -19.85 -6.17 -43.27
C GLU A 257 -21.35 -5.97 -42.98
N GLN A 258 -21.86 -6.54 -41.88
CA GLN A 258 -23.26 -6.39 -41.49
C GLN A 258 -23.66 -4.93 -41.17
N TYR A 259 -22.76 -4.17 -40.55
CA TYR A 259 -22.93 -2.74 -40.25
C TYR A 259 -23.03 -1.91 -41.54
N GLU A 260 -22.11 -2.08 -42.49
CA GLU A 260 -22.15 -1.31 -43.75
C GLU A 260 -23.35 -1.69 -44.63
N LEU A 261 -23.80 -2.95 -44.61
CA LEU A 261 -25.05 -3.38 -45.25
C LEU A 261 -26.28 -2.62 -44.69
N TRP A 262 -26.51 -2.66 -43.37
CA TRP A 262 -27.62 -1.94 -42.74
C TRP A 262 -27.49 -0.41 -42.84
N ARG A 263 -26.25 0.11 -42.86
CA ARG A 263 -25.97 1.53 -43.06
C ARG A 263 -26.32 1.99 -44.47
N ALA A 264 -25.99 1.20 -45.50
CA ALA A 264 -26.40 1.47 -46.88
C ALA A 264 -27.93 1.42 -47.03
N GLU A 265 -28.58 0.40 -46.47
CA GLU A 265 -30.04 0.27 -46.48
C GLU A 265 -30.71 1.47 -45.77
N LEU A 266 -30.21 1.89 -44.61
CA LEU A 266 -30.70 3.07 -43.88
C LEU A 266 -30.52 4.37 -44.67
N ILE A 267 -29.46 4.51 -45.46
CA ILE A 267 -29.27 5.64 -46.37
C ILE A 267 -30.34 5.63 -47.47
N GLU A 268 -30.59 4.48 -48.11
CA GLU A 268 -31.66 4.35 -49.10
C GLU A 268 -33.05 4.66 -48.52
N VAL A 269 -33.40 4.10 -47.37
CA VAL A 269 -34.70 4.33 -46.72
C VAL A 269 -34.85 5.81 -46.33
N ARG A 270 -33.78 6.49 -45.88
CA ARG A 270 -33.80 7.94 -45.59
C ARG A 270 -33.97 8.79 -46.84
N ILE A 271 -33.38 8.41 -47.98
CA ILE A 271 -33.62 9.07 -49.27
C ILE A 271 -35.08 8.89 -49.68
N LYS A 272 -35.59 7.65 -49.69
CA LYS A 272 -36.99 7.32 -50.01
C LYS A 272 -37.98 8.06 -49.11
N LEU A 273 -37.69 8.19 -47.80
CA LEU A 273 -38.49 8.94 -46.84
C LEU A 273 -38.53 10.44 -47.17
N ARG A 274 -37.35 11.08 -47.31
CA ARG A 274 -37.24 12.51 -47.64
C ARG A 274 -37.96 12.84 -48.95
N ASP A 275 -37.81 11.98 -49.95
CA ASP A 275 -38.38 12.21 -51.28
C ASP A 275 -39.90 11.95 -51.27
N ALA A 276 -40.40 11.03 -50.43
CA ALA A 276 -41.82 10.85 -50.18
C ALA A 276 -42.45 12.03 -49.42
N GLU A 277 -41.80 12.53 -48.36
CA GLU A 277 -42.24 13.71 -47.60
C GLU A 277 -42.30 14.95 -48.50
N ASN A 278 -41.25 15.20 -49.30
CA ASN A 278 -41.21 16.33 -50.24
C ASN A 278 -42.14 16.19 -51.45
N SER A 279 -42.69 15.00 -51.74
CA SER A 279 -43.49 14.76 -52.95
C SER A 279 -44.83 15.51 -53.03
N THR A 280 -45.20 16.26 -51.99
CA THR A 280 -46.39 17.12 -51.96
C THR A 280 -46.07 18.63 -51.92
N ASN A 281 -44.79 19.04 -51.89
CA ASN A 281 -44.39 20.43 -51.65
C ASN A 281 -44.91 21.40 -52.72
N SER A 282 -44.89 21.03 -54.00
CA SER A 282 -45.41 21.88 -55.09
C SER A 282 -46.93 22.07 -55.02
N LEU A 283 -47.68 21.07 -54.53
CA LEU A 283 -49.12 21.19 -54.27
C LEU A 283 -49.38 22.09 -53.04
N TYR A 284 -48.54 21.98 -52.00
CA TYR A 284 -48.60 22.85 -50.83
C TYR A 284 -48.32 24.32 -51.19
N GLU A 285 -47.26 24.57 -51.97
CA GLU A 285 -46.89 25.90 -52.46
C GLU A 285 -48.02 26.51 -53.32
N ALA A 286 -48.61 25.74 -54.23
CA ALA A 286 -49.74 26.19 -55.04
C ALA A 286 -50.99 26.49 -54.18
N ALA A 287 -51.32 25.63 -53.21
CA ALA A 287 -52.44 25.84 -52.30
C ALA A 287 -52.23 27.07 -51.38
N GLN A 288 -51.01 27.27 -50.88
CA GLN A 288 -50.66 28.44 -50.07
C GLN A 288 -50.65 29.73 -50.91
N ALA A 289 -50.21 29.70 -52.15
CA ALA A 289 -50.26 30.85 -53.06
C ALA A 289 -51.73 31.26 -53.34
N ALA A 290 -52.59 30.31 -53.68
CA ALA A 290 -54.02 30.58 -53.91
C ALA A 290 -54.73 31.10 -52.65
N LYS A 291 -54.41 30.55 -51.47
CA LYS A 291 -54.96 31.01 -50.19
C LYS A 291 -54.44 32.39 -49.77
N SER A 292 -53.20 32.72 -50.10
CA SER A 292 -52.64 34.07 -49.93
C SER A 292 -53.34 35.09 -50.84
N GLU A 293 -53.64 34.69 -52.08
CA GLU A 293 -54.39 35.51 -53.04
C GLU A 293 -55.85 35.71 -52.60
N GLN A 294 -56.51 34.67 -52.07
CA GLN A 294 -57.82 34.79 -51.43
C GLN A 294 -57.81 35.89 -50.35
N TYR A 295 -56.89 35.82 -49.38
CA TYR A 295 -56.79 36.83 -48.33
C TYR A 295 -56.48 38.24 -48.88
N ARG A 296 -55.70 38.35 -49.97
CA ARG A 296 -55.41 39.63 -50.64
C ARG A 296 -56.67 40.25 -51.26
N VAL A 297 -57.50 39.45 -51.93
CA VAL A 297 -58.76 39.89 -52.53
C VAL A 297 -59.79 40.21 -51.45
N GLU A 298 -59.91 39.39 -50.42
CA GLU A 298 -60.79 39.57 -49.25
C GLU A 298 -60.48 40.88 -48.51
N TYR A 299 -59.21 41.10 -48.14
CA TYR A 299 -58.75 42.35 -47.53
C TYR A 299 -59.00 43.58 -48.42
N THR A 300 -58.89 43.42 -49.74
CA THR A 300 -59.20 44.50 -50.69
C THR A 300 -60.70 44.82 -50.69
N LEU A 301 -61.58 43.81 -50.70
CA LEU A 301 -63.03 43.98 -50.65
C LEU A 301 -63.49 44.57 -49.31
N GLU A 302 -62.98 44.08 -48.18
CA GLU A 302 -63.18 44.70 -46.87
C GLU A 302 -62.73 46.16 -46.86
N GLY A 303 -61.54 46.43 -47.41
CA GLY A 303 -60.99 47.77 -47.52
C GLY A 303 -61.86 48.71 -48.34
N ARG A 304 -62.62 48.21 -49.32
CA ARG A 304 -63.64 49.01 -50.05
C ARG A 304 -64.90 49.22 -49.21
N LYS A 305 -65.41 48.16 -48.57
CA LYS A 305 -66.57 48.18 -47.64
C LYS A 305 -66.34 49.22 -46.52
N LYS A 306 -65.19 49.17 -45.84
CA LYS A 306 -64.78 50.09 -44.75
C LYS A 306 -64.58 51.54 -45.20
N ARG A 307 -64.36 51.81 -46.49
CA ARG A 307 -64.21 53.16 -47.08
C ARG A 307 -65.46 53.68 -47.79
N GLY A 308 -66.59 52.94 -47.76
CA GLY A 308 -67.83 53.33 -48.44
C GLY A 308 -67.73 53.39 -49.97
N TRP A 309 -66.71 52.74 -50.56
CA TRP A 309 -66.51 52.76 -52.01
C TRP A 309 -67.49 51.83 -52.71
N LYS A 310 -68.01 52.25 -53.87
CA LYS A 310 -68.95 51.44 -54.67
C LYS A 310 -68.33 50.07 -54.98
N ILE A 311 -69.06 49.02 -54.62
CA ILE A 311 -68.75 47.63 -54.98
C ILE A 311 -69.39 47.36 -56.35
N GLN A 312 -68.66 46.66 -57.22
CA GLN A 312 -69.15 46.16 -58.51
C GLN A 312 -69.13 44.63 -58.43
N PRO A 313 -70.04 43.90 -59.13
CA PRO A 313 -70.13 42.43 -59.05
C PRO A 313 -68.78 41.72 -59.22
N GLU A 314 -67.95 42.22 -60.15
CA GLU A 314 -66.56 41.79 -60.40
C GLU A 314 -65.70 41.63 -59.12
N HIS A 315 -65.93 42.42 -58.07
CA HIS A 315 -65.15 42.35 -56.82
C HIS A 315 -65.59 41.20 -55.90
N GLU A 316 -66.87 40.81 -55.97
CA GLU A 316 -67.42 39.72 -55.16
C GLU A 316 -67.27 38.39 -55.92
N GLU A 317 -67.38 38.43 -57.25
CA GLU A 317 -66.98 37.35 -58.16
C GLU A 317 -65.48 37.03 -58.06
N ALA A 318 -64.60 38.03 -58.01
CA ALA A 318 -63.17 37.80 -57.81
C ALA A 318 -62.87 37.12 -56.46
N LEU A 319 -63.60 37.45 -55.39
CA LEU A 319 -63.45 36.78 -54.10
C LEU A 319 -63.95 35.33 -54.16
N ALA A 320 -65.14 35.09 -54.73
CA ALA A 320 -65.70 33.74 -54.89
C ALA A 320 -64.79 32.83 -55.72
N ASN A 321 -64.22 33.35 -56.82
CA ASN A 321 -63.27 32.61 -57.66
C ASN A 321 -61.95 32.31 -56.92
N ALA A 322 -61.42 33.26 -56.14
CA ALA A 322 -60.21 33.04 -55.34
C ALA A 322 -60.44 32.04 -54.19
N GLN A 323 -61.61 32.09 -53.53
CA GLN A 323 -62.03 31.13 -52.50
C GLN A 323 -62.15 29.71 -53.10
N ALA A 324 -62.89 29.55 -54.20
CA ALA A 324 -63.07 28.24 -54.83
C ALA A 324 -61.75 27.61 -55.31
N LEU A 325 -60.83 28.41 -55.86
CA LEU A 325 -59.50 27.96 -56.27
C LEU A 325 -58.63 27.57 -55.06
N ALA A 326 -58.67 28.34 -53.97
CA ALA A 326 -57.94 28.04 -52.75
C ALA A 326 -58.45 26.75 -52.08
N GLU A 327 -59.77 26.56 -51.99
CA GLU A 327 -60.39 25.32 -51.48
C GLU A 327 -60.05 24.11 -52.36
N GLN A 328 -60.14 24.25 -53.69
CA GLN A 328 -59.80 23.19 -54.64
C GLN A 328 -58.34 22.73 -54.49
N LEU A 329 -57.37 23.66 -54.48
CA LEU A 329 -55.95 23.32 -54.38
C LEU A 329 -55.58 22.80 -52.98
N TRP A 330 -56.21 23.32 -51.92
CA TRP A 330 -56.02 22.80 -50.56
C TRP A 330 -56.55 21.38 -50.41
N ALA A 331 -57.69 21.05 -51.02
CA ALA A 331 -58.24 19.69 -51.04
C ALA A 331 -57.35 18.73 -51.86
N GLN A 332 -56.80 19.17 -52.99
CA GLN A 332 -55.84 18.39 -53.77
C GLN A 332 -54.56 18.08 -52.99
N TRP A 333 -53.98 19.09 -52.32
CA TRP A 333 -52.82 18.89 -51.45
C TRP A 333 -53.13 17.96 -50.27
N SER A 334 -54.25 18.15 -49.57
CA SER A 334 -54.64 17.30 -48.43
C SER A 334 -54.83 15.84 -48.86
N SER A 335 -55.51 15.60 -49.99
CA SER A 335 -55.72 14.25 -50.52
C SER A 335 -54.39 13.57 -50.91
N ALA A 336 -53.47 14.33 -51.52
CA ALA A 336 -52.12 13.85 -51.82
C ALA A 336 -51.32 13.53 -50.54
N LEU A 337 -51.45 14.35 -49.49
CA LEU A 337 -50.81 14.13 -48.19
C LEU A 337 -51.37 12.89 -47.48
N ASP A 338 -52.69 12.71 -47.43
CA ASP A 338 -53.36 11.53 -46.88
C ASP A 338 -52.90 10.25 -47.59
N ALA A 339 -52.80 10.26 -48.92
CA ALA A 339 -52.30 9.14 -49.72
C ALA A 339 -50.81 8.81 -49.47
N LYS A 340 -50.00 9.81 -49.09
CA LYS A 340 -48.57 9.62 -48.77
C LYS A 340 -48.32 9.23 -47.32
N ARG A 341 -49.19 9.58 -46.38
CA ARG A 341 -49.05 9.29 -44.93
C ARG A 341 -48.64 7.84 -44.62
N PRO A 342 -49.31 6.77 -45.10
CA PRO A 342 -48.91 5.40 -44.77
C PRO A 342 -47.56 4.99 -45.35
N ILE A 343 -47.14 5.58 -46.48
CA ILE A 343 -45.82 5.33 -47.09
C ILE A 343 -44.72 5.99 -46.25
N VAL A 344 -44.92 7.26 -45.87
CA VAL A 344 -44.02 8.00 -44.98
C VAL A 344 -43.89 7.32 -43.61
N GLU A 345 -45.01 6.85 -43.04
CA GLU A 345 -45.02 6.12 -41.78
C GLU A 345 -44.27 4.78 -41.86
N SER A 346 -44.50 3.98 -42.92
CA SER A 346 -43.78 2.74 -43.18
C SER A 346 -42.26 2.96 -43.31
N LEU A 347 -41.83 3.93 -44.14
CA LEU A 347 -40.42 4.27 -44.33
C LEU A 347 -39.77 4.81 -43.05
N ARG A 348 -40.51 5.59 -42.25
CA ARG A 348 -40.05 6.10 -40.95
C ARG A 348 -39.87 4.95 -39.94
N ASN A 349 -40.77 3.97 -39.93
CA ASN A 349 -40.66 2.78 -39.08
C ASN A 349 -39.48 1.88 -39.51
N GLN A 350 -39.25 1.69 -40.82
CA GLN A 350 -38.08 0.99 -41.36
C GLN A 350 -36.77 1.69 -40.97
N ALA A 351 -36.69 3.02 -41.14
CA ALA A 351 -35.52 3.80 -40.74
C ALA A 351 -35.26 3.76 -39.23
N GLN A 352 -36.30 3.67 -38.39
CA GLN A 352 -36.16 3.46 -36.96
C GLN A 352 -35.68 2.05 -36.61
N ALA A 353 -36.15 1.01 -37.32
CA ALA A 353 -35.73 -0.38 -37.11
C ALA A 353 -34.23 -0.55 -37.44
N LEU A 354 -33.81 -0.16 -38.64
CA LEU A 354 -32.41 -0.19 -39.08
C LEU A 354 -31.50 0.65 -38.17
N SER A 355 -31.97 1.83 -37.75
CA SER A 355 -31.22 2.67 -36.81
C SER A 355 -31.13 2.08 -35.40
N ARG A 356 -32.03 1.18 -34.98
CA ARG A 356 -31.88 0.41 -33.74
C ARG A 356 -30.89 -0.74 -33.95
N GLN A 357 -31.04 -1.53 -35.01
CA GLN A 357 -30.12 -2.64 -35.32
C GLN A 357 -28.65 -2.21 -35.37
N LEU A 358 -28.34 -1.05 -35.97
CA LEU A 358 -26.99 -0.47 -35.97
C LEU A 358 -26.51 -0.08 -34.55
N ILE A 359 -27.38 0.50 -33.73
CA ILE A 359 -27.08 0.88 -32.34
C ILE A 359 -26.88 -0.36 -31.45
N ASP A 360 -27.71 -1.39 -31.65
CA ASP A 360 -27.69 -2.64 -30.89
C ASP A 360 -26.43 -3.46 -31.25
N LEU A 361 -26.05 -3.50 -32.53
CA LEU A 361 -24.77 -4.07 -33.01
C LEU A 361 -23.57 -3.33 -32.42
N GLU A 362 -23.57 -1.99 -32.46
CA GLU A 362 -22.55 -1.17 -31.79
C GLU A 362 -22.48 -1.44 -30.28
N GLN A 363 -23.61 -1.61 -29.59
CA GLN A 363 -23.64 -1.90 -28.16
C GLN A 363 -23.15 -3.31 -27.83
N ALA A 364 -23.51 -4.32 -28.64
CA ALA A 364 -22.99 -5.68 -28.51
C ALA A 364 -21.47 -5.72 -28.73
N ALA A 365 -20.97 -5.04 -29.77
CA ALA A 365 -19.53 -4.92 -30.02
C ALA A 365 -18.81 -4.22 -28.86
N LYS A 366 -19.38 -3.14 -28.31
CA LYS A 366 -18.83 -2.45 -27.12
C LYS A 366 -18.79 -3.36 -25.89
N ALA A 367 -19.89 -4.04 -25.58
CA ALA A 367 -19.95 -4.97 -24.45
C ALA A 367 -18.91 -6.09 -24.57
N ARG A 368 -18.78 -6.70 -25.75
CA ARG A 368 -17.74 -7.71 -26.04
C ARG A 368 -16.34 -7.13 -25.95
N ASN A 369 -16.07 -5.96 -26.51
CA ASN A 369 -14.73 -5.36 -26.50
C ASN A 369 -14.28 -4.98 -25.09
N LEU A 370 -15.21 -4.66 -24.18
CA LEU A 370 -14.92 -4.46 -22.76
C LEU A 370 -14.53 -5.76 -22.03
N THR A 371 -14.99 -6.93 -22.48
CA THR A 371 -14.64 -8.23 -21.88
C THR A 371 -13.44 -8.89 -22.56
N GLU A 372 -13.42 -8.95 -23.89
CA GLU A 372 -12.46 -9.74 -24.67
C GLU A 372 -11.20 -8.96 -25.06
N ASN A 373 -11.34 -7.74 -25.59
CA ASN A 373 -10.22 -6.99 -26.19
C ASN A 373 -9.26 -6.44 -25.11
N PRO A 374 -8.01 -6.96 -25.00
CA PRO A 374 -7.08 -6.53 -23.96
C PRO A 374 -6.60 -5.09 -24.11
N VAL A 375 -6.65 -4.51 -25.31
CA VAL A 375 -6.26 -3.11 -25.57
C VAL A 375 -7.35 -2.14 -25.09
N THR A 376 -8.63 -2.46 -25.36
CA THR A 376 -9.76 -1.70 -24.81
C THR A 376 -9.77 -1.74 -23.27
N ARG A 377 -9.51 -2.90 -22.66
CA ARG A 377 -9.37 -3.01 -21.19
C ARG A 377 -8.16 -2.23 -20.68
N ALA A 378 -7.02 -2.29 -21.35
CA ALA A 378 -5.81 -1.56 -20.99
C ALA A 378 -6.06 -0.04 -20.91
N TRP A 379 -6.70 0.56 -21.91
CA TRP A 379 -6.98 2.01 -21.92
C TRP A 379 -7.87 2.46 -20.75
N LEU A 380 -8.78 1.62 -20.25
CA LEU A 380 -9.63 1.95 -19.10
C LEU A 380 -8.85 2.11 -17.78
N THR A 381 -7.66 1.50 -17.67
CA THR A 381 -6.85 1.57 -16.46
C THR A 381 -6.14 2.93 -16.25
N PHE A 382 -6.01 3.73 -17.31
CA PHE A 382 -5.24 4.99 -17.30
C PHE A 382 -5.97 6.18 -16.65
N GLY A 383 -7.27 6.06 -16.37
CA GLY A 383 -8.03 6.97 -15.51
C GLY A 383 -8.46 8.30 -16.12
N ASP A 384 -9.19 9.08 -15.31
CA ASP A 384 -9.94 10.28 -15.71
C ASP A 384 -9.09 11.37 -16.39
N ARG A 385 -7.82 11.54 -16.01
CA ARG A 385 -6.91 12.52 -16.64
C ARG A 385 -6.59 12.16 -18.09
N PHE A 386 -6.35 10.88 -18.36
CA PHE A 386 -6.12 10.36 -19.71
C PHE A 386 -7.39 10.42 -20.56
N PHE A 387 -8.54 10.05 -19.99
CA PHE A 387 -9.84 10.17 -20.68
C PHE A 387 -10.13 11.63 -21.08
N LYS A 388 -9.92 12.59 -20.16
CA LYS A 388 -10.10 14.02 -20.45
C LYS A 388 -9.15 14.53 -21.53
N LEU A 389 -7.93 13.99 -21.61
CA LEU A 389 -6.99 14.28 -22.70
C LEU A 389 -7.54 13.80 -24.04
N LEU A 390 -7.95 12.53 -24.17
CA LEU A 390 -8.56 12.00 -25.40
C LEU A 390 -9.83 12.77 -25.80
N HIS A 391 -10.58 13.29 -24.82
CA HIS A 391 -11.81 14.04 -25.01
C HIS A 391 -11.64 15.58 -25.07
N TYR A 392 -10.43 16.10 -25.29
CA TYR A 392 -10.10 17.55 -25.21
C TYR A 392 -10.96 18.51 -26.05
N ARG A 393 -11.60 18.06 -27.14
CA ARG A 393 -12.52 18.89 -27.96
C ARG A 393 -13.98 18.91 -27.46
N SER A 394 -14.26 18.33 -26.30
CA SER A 394 -15.62 18.24 -25.73
C SER A 394 -15.74 19.05 -24.45
N PHE A 395 -16.97 19.43 -24.09
CA PHE A 395 -17.28 20.14 -22.84
C PHE A 395 -16.83 19.42 -21.54
N LYS A 396 -16.50 18.12 -21.61
CA LYS A 396 -15.96 17.33 -20.49
C LYS A 396 -14.47 16.98 -20.66
N GLY A 397 -13.77 17.62 -21.60
CA GLY A 397 -12.37 17.37 -21.93
C GLY A 397 -11.36 18.14 -21.09
N SER A 398 -10.08 18.04 -21.46
CA SER A 398 -8.97 18.80 -20.90
C SER A 398 -8.71 20.08 -21.72
N ASP A 399 -9.22 21.22 -21.25
CA ASP A 399 -8.93 22.54 -21.84
C ASP A 399 -7.42 22.84 -21.89
N ALA A 400 -6.67 22.37 -20.89
CA ALA A 400 -5.21 22.50 -20.87
C ALA A 400 -4.55 21.74 -22.04
N PHE A 401 -5.01 20.52 -22.35
CA PHE A 401 -4.51 19.78 -23.50
C PHE A 401 -4.99 20.39 -24.83
N ALA A 402 -6.21 20.95 -24.88
CA ALA A 402 -6.65 21.73 -26.04
C ALA A 402 -5.70 22.90 -26.32
N GLY A 403 -5.31 23.66 -25.28
CA GLY A 403 -4.29 24.70 -25.38
C GLY A 403 -2.92 24.19 -25.82
N HIS A 404 -2.48 23.02 -25.34
CA HIS A 404 -1.24 22.39 -25.78
C HIS A 404 -1.27 22.01 -27.27
N VAL A 405 -2.33 21.35 -27.74
CA VAL A 405 -2.50 21.00 -29.17
C VAL A 405 -2.59 22.25 -30.05
N THR A 406 -3.28 23.31 -29.60
CA THR A 406 -3.32 24.60 -30.30
C THR A 406 -1.93 25.25 -30.39
N ASN A 407 -1.12 25.22 -29.33
CA ASN A 407 0.22 25.78 -29.33
C ASN A 407 1.19 24.97 -30.22
N ALA A 408 1.09 23.64 -30.19
CA ALA A 408 1.87 22.75 -31.05
C ALA A 408 1.56 23.00 -32.53
N LYS A 409 0.28 22.97 -32.93
CA LYS A 409 -0.16 23.25 -34.31
C LYS A 409 0.08 24.69 -34.77
N ALA A 410 0.28 25.62 -33.84
CA ALA A 410 0.67 27.01 -34.13
C ALA A 410 2.19 27.24 -34.16
N GLY A 411 3.01 26.19 -34.09
CA GLY A 411 4.48 26.30 -34.15
C GLY A 411 5.11 27.02 -32.95
N ARG A 412 4.40 27.10 -31.80
CA ARG A 412 4.86 27.83 -30.60
C ARG A 412 5.82 27.03 -29.72
N ILE A 413 6.17 25.82 -30.15
CA ILE A 413 7.08 24.90 -29.48
C ILE A 413 8.13 24.54 -30.52
N ALA A 414 9.12 25.42 -30.67
CA ALA A 414 10.11 25.36 -31.76
C ALA A 414 11.42 24.67 -31.37
N ASP A 415 11.57 24.31 -30.10
CA ASP A 415 12.78 23.74 -29.51
C ASP A 415 12.46 22.66 -28.47
N TRP A 416 13.51 21.99 -27.98
CA TRP A 416 13.45 20.92 -26.99
C TRP A 416 13.70 21.39 -25.55
N ALA A 417 13.66 22.70 -25.24
CA ALA A 417 13.93 23.24 -23.89
C ALA A 417 12.83 22.92 -22.84
N TRP A 418 11.85 22.11 -23.23
CA TRP A 418 10.85 21.47 -22.38
C TRP A 418 11.21 20.01 -22.00
N SER A 419 12.05 19.33 -22.79
CA SER A 419 12.54 17.96 -22.54
C SER A 419 13.93 17.95 -21.93
N GLU A 420 14.74 18.96 -22.24
CA GLU A 420 16.00 19.22 -21.57
C GLU A 420 15.74 19.25 -20.06
N GLU A 421 16.47 18.41 -19.32
CA GLU A 421 16.35 18.33 -17.88
C GLU A 421 16.86 19.65 -17.30
N LYS A 422 15.95 20.61 -17.15
CA LYS A 422 16.21 21.88 -16.49
C LYS A 422 16.89 21.57 -15.18
N ASP A 423 18.10 22.11 -15.00
CA ASP A 423 18.76 22.17 -13.71
C ASP A 423 17.75 22.65 -12.67
N ARG A 424 17.23 21.70 -11.88
CA ARG A 424 16.60 22.01 -10.61
C ARG A 424 17.80 22.47 -9.77
N PRO A 425 17.99 23.79 -9.53
CA PRO A 425 19.27 24.31 -9.04
C PRO A 425 19.62 23.59 -7.75
N LEU A 426 20.65 22.72 -7.86
CA LEU A 426 20.85 21.46 -7.12
C LEU A 426 20.30 21.49 -5.68
N ARG A 427 18.97 21.28 -5.53
CA ARG A 427 18.08 21.88 -4.50
C ARG A 427 18.86 22.53 -3.35
N THR A 428 19.41 23.72 -3.60
CA THR A 428 20.60 24.21 -2.88
C THR A 428 20.36 24.20 -1.39
N ALA A 429 20.92 23.20 -0.71
CA ALA A 429 20.42 22.72 0.57
C ALA A 429 20.19 23.88 1.52
N THR A 430 18.91 24.24 1.69
CA THR A 430 18.54 25.40 2.51
C THR A 430 19.10 25.14 3.89
N LYS A 431 19.83 26.11 4.48
CA LYS A 431 20.55 25.97 5.76
C LYS A 431 19.65 25.71 7.00
N GLN A 432 18.43 25.25 6.77
CA GLN A 432 17.43 24.77 7.70
C GLN A 432 17.25 23.23 7.62
N GLU A 433 17.78 22.55 6.59
CA GLU A 433 17.84 21.08 6.50
C GLU A 433 19.10 20.52 7.20
N ILE A 434 19.39 21.02 8.42
CA ILE A 434 20.05 20.18 9.43
C ILE A 434 18.94 19.30 10.00
N ASN A 435 18.57 18.25 9.26
CA ASN A 435 17.60 17.28 9.74
C ASN A 435 18.17 16.62 11.00
N PHE A 436 17.41 16.67 12.09
CA PHE A 436 17.79 15.98 13.31
C PHE A 436 18.04 14.49 13.06
N GLN A 437 19.13 13.98 13.63
CA GLN A 437 19.49 12.57 13.64
C GLN A 437 19.85 12.19 15.07
N LEU A 438 19.35 11.03 15.53
CA LEU A 438 19.79 10.45 16.79
C LEU A 438 21.30 10.20 16.76
N ARG A 439 21.99 10.49 17.87
CA ARG A 439 23.38 10.05 18.04
C ARG A 439 23.45 8.53 18.05
N VAL A 440 24.50 7.99 17.45
CA VAL A 440 24.84 6.56 17.46
C VAL A 440 26.15 6.40 18.23
N ALA A 441 26.30 5.31 18.98
CA ALA A 441 27.55 5.02 19.67
C ALA A 441 28.62 4.53 18.68
N ASP A 442 29.82 5.11 18.75
CA ASP A 442 31.00 4.65 18.00
C ASP A 442 31.67 3.42 18.68
N THR A 443 31.34 3.16 19.94
CA THR A 443 31.84 2.06 20.78
C THR A 443 30.74 1.58 21.72
N TYR A 444 30.59 0.26 21.90
CA TYR A 444 29.55 -0.32 22.75
C TYR A 444 30.10 -0.85 24.07
N THR A 445 29.48 -0.44 25.18
CA THR A 445 29.77 -0.91 26.55
C THR A 445 28.67 -1.86 27.01
N ARG A 446 29.05 -2.97 27.67
CA ARG A 446 28.15 -3.77 28.51
C ARG A 446 28.71 -3.83 29.93
N ARG A 447 27.88 -3.53 30.93
CA ARG A 447 28.18 -3.64 32.37
C ARG A 447 27.12 -4.50 33.05
N GLY A 448 27.56 -5.42 33.90
CA GLY A 448 26.67 -6.33 34.62
C GLY A 448 25.93 -7.31 33.70
N GLY A 449 24.82 -7.85 34.22
CA GLY A 449 24.05 -8.92 33.58
C GLY A 449 24.74 -10.29 33.63
N ARG A 450 24.00 -11.33 33.25
CA ARG A 450 24.53 -12.71 33.23
C ARG A 450 25.55 -12.91 32.10
N ALA A 451 26.43 -13.88 32.28
CA ALA A 451 27.32 -14.34 31.22
C ALA A 451 26.49 -15.06 30.15
N VAL A 452 26.64 -14.63 28.89
CA VAL A 452 25.92 -15.17 27.73
C VAL A 452 26.94 -15.37 26.62
N SER A 453 26.83 -16.48 25.90
CA SER A 453 27.59 -16.76 24.68
C SER A 453 26.67 -17.49 23.70
N ALA A 454 26.58 -16.97 22.48
CA ALA A 454 25.99 -17.68 21.35
C ALA A 454 27.13 -17.92 20.36
N ALA A 455 27.56 -19.17 20.22
CA ALA A 455 28.67 -19.51 19.32
C ALA A 455 28.28 -19.33 17.85
N SER A 456 27.06 -19.74 17.48
CA SER A 456 26.52 -19.71 16.12
C SER A 456 25.27 -18.86 15.98
N THR A 457 24.93 -18.53 14.73
CA THR A 457 23.61 -18.02 14.35
C THR A 457 22.48 -18.97 14.77
N GLN A 458 22.72 -20.28 14.74
CA GLN A 458 21.79 -21.29 15.23
C GLN A 458 21.64 -21.22 16.76
N ALA A 459 22.74 -21.15 17.52
CA ALA A 459 22.67 -20.94 18.97
C ALA A 459 21.92 -19.65 19.36
N LEU A 460 22.05 -18.58 18.57
CA LEU A 460 21.27 -17.34 18.76
C LEU A 460 19.79 -17.53 18.46
N LYS A 461 19.44 -18.26 17.40
CA LYS A 461 18.06 -18.59 17.03
C LYS A 461 17.37 -19.34 18.17
N ASP A 462 17.99 -20.39 18.67
CA ASP A 462 17.40 -21.27 19.68
C ASP A 462 17.31 -20.59 21.06
N ALA A 463 18.37 -19.86 21.47
CA ALA A 463 18.38 -19.11 22.73
C ALA A 463 17.36 -17.97 22.80
N LEU A 464 16.88 -17.47 21.65
CA LEU A 464 15.92 -16.38 21.55
C LEU A 464 14.57 -16.78 20.93
N GLY A 465 14.36 -18.06 20.60
CA GLY A 465 13.11 -18.56 20.01
C GLY A 465 12.74 -17.95 18.65
N LEU A 466 13.72 -17.40 17.94
CA LEU A 466 13.53 -16.68 16.68
C LEU A 466 13.06 -17.63 15.57
N ARG A 467 12.31 -17.09 14.60
CA ARG A 467 11.97 -17.80 13.36
C ARG A 467 13.24 -18.21 12.61
N ASP A 468 14.12 -17.23 12.39
CA ASP A 468 15.40 -17.38 11.69
C ASP A 468 16.35 -16.21 11.97
N VAL A 469 17.65 -16.47 11.80
CA VAL A 469 18.74 -15.48 11.81
C VAL A 469 19.42 -15.50 10.43
N GLN A 470 19.48 -14.34 9.78
CA GLN A 470 20.05 -14.15 8.43
C GLN A 470 21.26 -13.21 8.43
N SER A 471 22.34 -13.58 7.74
CA SER A 471 23.58 -12.82 7.61
C SER A 471 23.74 -12.24 6.19
N GLY A 472 23.90 -10.92 6.06
CA GLY A 472 24.09 -10.28 4.76
C GLY A 472 25.42 -10.64 4.09
N ASN A 473 25.48 -10.50 2.76
CA ASN A 473 26.67 -10.80 1.92
C ASN A 473 27.98 -10.07 2.31
N TRP A 474 27.95 -9.09 3.21
CA TRP A 474 29.13 -8.44 3.78
C TRP A 474 29.49 -9.00 5.17
N VAL A 475 28.51 -9.44 5.96
CA VAL A 475 28.68 -10.15 7.24
C VAL A 475 29.31 -11.52 6.99
N LEU A 476 28.80 -12.25 6.00
CA LEU A 476 29.36 -13.54 5.57
C LEU A 476 30.80 -13.43 5.02
N LYS A 477 31.29 -12.22 4.72
CA LYS A 477 32.66 -11.98 4.23
C LYS A 477 33.63 -11.48 5.31
N ASP A 478 33.15 -11.22 6.53
CA ASP A 478 33.99 -10.93 7.69
C ASP A 478 33.47 -11.71 8.91
N PRO A 479 34.12 -12.83 9.28
CA PRO A 479 33.78 -13.60 10.47
C PRO A 479 33.74 -12.78 11.76
N ASN A 480 34.52 -11.69 11.85
CA ASN A 480 34.55 -10.86 13.04
C ASN A 480 33.26 -10.03 13.16
N SER A 481 32.78 -9.44 12.07
CA SER A 481 31.47 -8.77 12.02
C SER A 481 30.32 -9.75 12.31
N ALA A 482 30.38 -10.97 11.75
CA ALA A 482 29.36 -12.00 11.98
C ALA A 482 29.29 -12.41 13.46
N LYS A 483 30.45 -12.80 14.01
CA LYS A 483 30.60 -13.14 15.42
C LYS A 483 30.15 -12.00 16.34
N PHE A 484 30.64 -10.79 16.09
CA PHE A 484 30.30 -9.60 16.88
C PHE A 484 28.79 -9.37 16.93
N HIS A 485 28.11 -9.38 15.78
CA HIS A 485 26.66 -9.17 15.75
C HIS A 485 25.88 -10.28 16.45
N VAL A 486 26.33 -11.54 16.37
CA VAL A 486 25.73 -12.66 17.11
C VAL A 486 25.94 -12.53 18.63
N GLU A 487 27.18 -12.34 19.09
CA GLU A 487 27.51 -12.22 20.52
C GLU A 487 26.85 -11.00 21.17
N GLN A 488 26.88 -9.83 20.53
CA GLN A 488 26.26 -8.62 21.07
C GLN A 488 24.73 -8.72 21.08
N THR A 489 24.11 -9.33 20.08
CA THR A 489 22.65 -9.54 20.08
C THR A 489 22.24 -10.53 21.16
N ALA A 490 22.97 -11.63 21.34
CA ALA A 490 22.70 -12.60 22.42
C ALA A 490 22.76 -11.93 23.80
N ALA A 491 23.77 -11.10 24.04
CA ALA A 491 23.95 -10.38 25.29
C ALA A 491 22.86 -9.31 25.51
N ALA A 492 22.56 -8.50 24.49
CA ALA A 492 21.54 -7.45 24.55
C ALA A 492 20.12 -8.00 24.76
N MET A 493 19.74 -9.03 24.00
CA MET A 493 18.43 -9.66 24.13
C MET A 493 18.32 -10.44 25.45
N SER A 494 19.42 -11.01 25.96
CA SER A 494 19.41 -11.62 27.31
C SER A 494 19.26 -10.58 28.42
N ASP A 495 19.91 -9.42 28.32
CA ASP A 495 19.69 -8.31 29.27
C ASP A 495 18.25 -7.80 29.21
N LEU A 496 17.65 -7.78 28.02
CA LEU A 496 16.24 -7.45 27.83
C LEU A 496 15.30 -8.49 28.44
N ALA A 497 15.57 -9.79 28.29
CA ALA A 497 14.80 -10.86 28.94
C ALA A 497 14.81 -10.72 30.47
N ASP A 498 16.01 -10.49 31.05
CA ASP A 498 16.18 -10.28 32.48
C ASP A 498 15.40 -9.04 32.99
N VAL A 499 15.38 -7.94 32.20
CA VAL A 499 14.62 -6.70 32.52
C VAL A 499 13.11 -6.88 32.35
N LEU A 500 12.68 -7.63 31.32
CA LEU A 500 11.27 -7.95 31.07
C LEU A 500 10.72 -9.03 32.00
N GLY A 501 11.59 -9.78 32.71
CA GLY A 501 11.18 -10.85 33.62
C GLY A 501 10.56 -12.05 32.90
N ILE A 502 11.07 -12.39 31.72
CA ILE A 502 10.61 -13.48 30.84
C ILE A 502 11.78 -14.41 30.49
N ASP A 503 11.48 -15.60 29.96
CA ASP A 503 12.52 -16.45 29.37
C ASP A 503 13.09 -15.85 28.07
N GLY A 504 14.36 -16.16 27.77
CA GLY A 504 15.02 -15.70 26.55
C GLY A 504 14.31 -16.14 25.26
N ASN A 505 13.77 -17.37 25.22
CA ASN A 505 13.08 -17.92 24.07
C ASN A 505 11.75 -17.18 23.75
N ALA A 506 11.12 -16.56 24.76
CA ALA A 506 9.88 -15.80 24.60
C ALA A 506 10.06 -14.54 23.72
N LEU A 507 11.29 -14.01 23.60
CA LEU A 507 11.61 -12.85 22.76
C LEU A 507 11.42 -13.11 21.26
N GLY A 508 11.36 -14.36 20.82
CA GLY A 508 11.02 -14.74 19.45
C GLY A 508 9.52 -14.63 19.12
N LEU A 509 8.69 -14.29 20.13
CA LEU A 509 7.25 -14.10 20.03
C LEU A 509 6.53 -15.33 19.43
N GLY A 510 6.95 -16.52 19.90
CA GLY A 510 6.47 -17.82 19.42
C GLY A 510 6.87 -18.12 17.99
N GLY A 511 8.14 -17.87 17.61
CA GLY A 511 8.66 -18.12 16.26
C GLY A 511 8.12 -17.16 15.18
N ARG A 512 7.58 -16.00 15.57
CA ARG A 512 7.07 -14.98 14.64
C ARG A 512 8.13 -13.96 14.21
N LEU A 513 9.10 -13.69 15.09
CA LEU A 513 10.15 -12.70 14.88
C LEU A 513 11.39 -13.32 14.22
N GLY A 514 11.84 -12.76 13.10
CA GLY A 514 13.14 -13.03 12.49
C GLY A 514 14.16 -11.92 12.77
N LEU A 515 15.44 -12.23 12.58
CA LEU A 515 16.54 -11.29 12.73
C LEU A 515 17.43 -11.29 11.47
N ALA A 516 17.89 -10.11 11.04
CA ALA A 516 18.80 -9.97 9.91
C ALA A 516 19.98 -9.04 10.23
N PHE A 517 21.19 -9.50 9.96
CA PHE A 517 22.42 -8.70 10.04
C PHE A 517 22.75 -8.14 8.66
N GLY A 518 22.15 -6.99 8.35
CA GLY A 518 22.44 -6.20 7.15
C GLY A 518 22.16 -6.93 5.84
N ALA A 519 21.25 -7.90 5.83
CA ALA A 519 20.82 -8.63 4.64
C ALA A 519 19.76 -7.87 3.83
N ARG A 520 18.95 -7.02 4.47
CA ARG A 520 17.74 -6.41 3.87
C ARG A 520 17.90 -4.92 3.52
N GLY A 521 19.14 -4.46 3.28
CA GLY A 521 19.46 -3.04 3.06
C GLY A 521 20.16 -2.73 1.73
N THR A 522 19.59 -1.83 0.92
CA THR A 522 20.23 -1.28 -0.29
C THR A 522 21.29 -0.24 0.08
N GLY A 523 22.57 -0.60 -0.02
CA GLY A 523 23.68 0.20 0.50
C GLY A 523 23.74 1.64 -0.04
N GLY A 524 23.56 2.64 0.83
CA GLY A 524 23.57 4.06 0.47
C GLY A 524 24.05 4.98 1.60
N LYS A 525 24.00 6.30 1.38
CA LYS A 525 24.43 7.31 2.36
C LYS A 525 23.39 7.63 3.45
N ASN A 526 22.10 7.37 3.20
CA ASN A 526 20.98 7.71 4.08
C ASN A 526 20.15 6.49 4.50
N THR A 527 20.74 5.29 4.53
CA THR A 527 20.05 4.06 4.98
C THR A 527 19.84 4.05 6.49
N ALA A 528 18.65 3.66 6.96
CA ALA A 528 18.36 3.47 8.38
C ALA A 528 19.35 2.47 9.02
N ARG A 529 19.85 2.80 10.23
CA ARG A 529 20.92 2.03 10.91
C ARG A 529 20.41 0.66 11.40
N ALA A 530 19.19 0.61 11.92
CA ALA A 530 18.37 -0.59 11.94
C ALA A 530 16.97 -0.24 11.40
N HIS A 531 16.10 -1.25 11.27
CA HIS A 531 14.65 -1.08 11.19
C HIS A 531 13.95 -2.41 11.50
N TYR A 532 12.77 -2.35 12.12
CA TYR A 532 11.76 -3.40 12.06
C TYR A 532 10.99 -3.34 10.73
N GLU A 533 10.70 -4.51 10.15
CA GLU A 533 9.90 -4.65 8.93
C GLU A 533 8.58 -5.40 9.22
N PRO A 534 7.44 -4.70 9.38
CA PRO A 534 6.15 -5.30 9.75
C PRO A 534 5.60 -6.38 8.80
N VAL A 535 6.04 -6.38 7.53
CA VAL A 535 5.56 -7.34 6.52
C VAL A 535 6.19 -8.73 6.71
N HIS A 536 7.50 -8.77 6.97
CA HIS A 536 8.25 -10.02 7.15
C HIS A 536 8.49 -10.36 8.63
N ARG A 537 8.15 -9.43 9.53
CA ARG A 537 8.41 -9.48 10.98
C ARG A 537 9.88 -9.75 11.26
N VAL A 538 10.74 -8.87 10.72
CA VAL A 538 12.20 -8.97 10.84
C VAL A 538 12.75 -7.69 11.44
N ILE A 539 13.63 -7.81 12.45
CA ILE A 539 14.54 -6.73 12.85
C ILE A 539 15.79 -6.83 11.98
N ASN A 540 16.10 -5.81 11.20
CA ASN A 540 17.28 -5.76 10.34
C ASN A 540 18.29 -4.72 10.85
N LEU A 541 19.36 -5.18 11.50
CA LEU A 541 20.47 -4.37 12.01
C LEU A 541 21.51 -4.15 10.91
N THR A 542 21.88 -2.91 10.57
CA THR A 542 22.82 -2.64 9.46
C THR A 542 24.18 -2.11 9.94
N LYS A 543 25.24 -2.81 9.52
CA LYS A 543 26.66 -2.49 9.83
C LYS A 543 26.97 -2.51 11.33
N MET A 544 28.24 -2.29 11.67
CA MET A 544 28.76 -2.06 13.02
C MET A 544 28.12 -0.87 13.79
N GLY A 545 27.09 -0.23 13.23
CA GLY A 545 26.47 0.99 13.76
C GLY A 545 24.96 0.87 13.97
N GLY A 546 24.43 -0.36 14.06
CA GLY A 546 23.04 -0.67 14.39
C GLY A 546 22.81 -1.13 15.84
N GLY A 547 23.88 -1.23 16.66
CA GLY A 547 23.72 -1.33 18.11
C GLY A 547 23.24 0.00 18.69
N GLY A 548 22.43 -0.06 19.75
CA GLY A 548 21.87 1.11 20.44
C GLY A 548 20.42 1.42 20.08
N CYS A 549 19.86 0.75 19.06
CA CYS A 549 18.43 0.79 18.72
C CYS A 549 17.76 -0.59 18.67
N LEU A 550 18.44 -1.69 19.05
CA LEU A 550 17.82 -3.02 19.05
C LEU A 550 16.57 -3.09 19.94
N GLY A 551 16.56 -2.41 21.10
CA GLY A 551 15.37 -2.30 21.95
C GLY A 551 14.21 -1.52 21.31
N HIS A 552 14.52 -0.52 20.47
CA HIS A 552 13.54 0.27 19.72
C HIS A 552 12.86 -0.60 18.64
N GLU A 553 13.65 -1.31 17.83
CA GLU A 553 13.11 -2.22 16.81
C GLU A 553 12.34 -3.40 17.43
N PHE A 554 12.78 -3.88 18.60
CA PHE A 554 12.04 -4.89 19.36
C PHE A 554 10.69 -4.37 19.86
N PHE A 555 10.61 -3.12 20.33
CA PHE A 555 9.31 -2.56 20.70
C PHE A 555 8.37 -2.44 19.50
N HIS A 556 8.85 -2.00 18.34
CA HIS A 556 8.06 -1.99 17.11
C HIS A 556 7.55 -3.40 16.73
N ALA A 557 8.37 -4.44 16.93
CA ALA A 557 7.96 -5.82 16.74
C ALA A 557 6.86 -6.26 17.73
N VAL A 558 7.02 -5.97 19.02
CA VAL A 558 6.01 -6.26 20.06
C VAL A 558 4.72 -5.51 19.77
N ASP A 559 4.77 -4.21 19.55
CA ASP A 559 3.59 -3.34 19.39
C ASP A 559 2.77 -3.69 18.13
N ASN A 560 3.43 -4.06 17.02
CA ASN A 560 2.75 -4.54 15.82
C ASN A 560 2.14 -5.95 15.99
N MET A 561 2.75 -6.82 16.80
CA MET A 561 2.29 -8.20 16.98
C MET A 561 1.40 -8.41 18.21
N LEU A 562 1.34 -7.48 19.16
CA LEU A 562 0.65 -7.67 20.46
C LEU A 562 -0.83 -8.07 20.29
N ALA A 563 -1.54 -7.48 19.34
CA ALA A 563 -2.92 -7.85 19.04
C ALA A 563 -3.04 -9.27 18.45
N GLU A 564 -2.12 -9.72 17.60
CA GLU A 564 -2.10 -11.11 17.11
C GLU A 564 -1.70 -12.08 18.23
N LEU A 565 -0.73 -11.73 19.09
CA LEU A 565 -0.29 -12.57 20.20
C LEU A 565 -1.43 -12.84 21.19
N VAL A 566 -2.25 -11.83 21.48
CA VAL A 566 -3.42 -11.94 22.38
C VAL A 566 -4.63 -12.61 21.71
N THR A 567 -4.88 -12.38 20.42
CA THR A 567 -6.11 -12.88 19.74
C THR A 567 -5.92 -14.16 18.93
N GLN A 568 -4.68 -14.50 18.57
CA GLN A 568 -4.31 -15.48 17.55
C GLN A 568 -4.97 -15.23 16.17
N GLN A 569 -5.26 -13.96 15.85
CA GLN A 569 -5.81 -13.52 14.55
C GLN A 569 -4.85 -12.56 13.83
N SER A 570 -4.74 -12.70 12.51
CA SER A 570 -3.77 -11.95 11.71
C SER A 570 -4.15 -10.47 11.54
N THR A 571 -3.20 -9.58 11.82
CA THR A 571 -3.33 -8.12 11.74
C THR A 571 -2.69 -7.51 10.49
N GLY A 572 -2.96 -6.23 10.23
CA GLY A 572 -2.38 -5.44 9.13
C GLY A 572 -0.94 -4.96 9.38
N LYS A 573 -0.23 -4.60 8.29
CA LYS A 573 1.17 -4.12 8.36
C LYS A 573 1.38 -2.74 9.02
N GLY A 574 0.28 -2.08 9.40
CA GLY A 574 0.26 -0.79 10.12
C GLY A 574 -0.60 -0.85 11.38
N ASP A 575 -0.95 -2.07 11.82
CA ASP A 575 -1.77 -2.30 12.99
C ASP A 575 -0.80 -2.43 14.18
N PHE A 576 -0.54 -1.30 14.85
CA PHE A 576 0.24 -1.21 16.08
C PHE A 576 -0.72 -0.96 17.24
N ALA A 577 -0.56 -1.67 18.36
CA ALA A 577 -1.46 -1.59 19.50
C ALA A 577 -1.44 -0.22 20.19
N THR A 578 -0.33 0.51 20.21
CA THR A 578 -0.28 1.88 20.73
C THR A 578 -0.97 2.88 19.80
N SER A 579 -0.83 2.73 18.47
CA SER A 579 -1.53 3.57 17.49
C SER A 579 -3.02 3.24 17.35
N ASN A 580 -3.46 2.01 17.69
CA ASN A 580 -4.87 1.63 17.78
C ASN A 580 -5.14 0.59 18.89
N PRO A 581 -5.34 1.01 20.15
CA PRO A 581 -5.58 0.09 21.26
C PRO A 581 -6.86 -0.76 21.15
N ASP A 582 -7.81 -0.38 20.28
CA ASP A 582 -9.04 -1.14 20.06
C ASP A 582 -8.85 -2.36 19.13
N LEU A 583 -7.63 -2.61 18.64
CA LEU A 583 -7.21 -3.91 18.11
C LEU A 583 -7.16 -5.01 19.18
N LEU A 584 -6.98 -4.63 20.45
CA LEU A 584 -6.93 -5.57 21.57
C LEU A 584 -8.35 -5.89 22.08
N PRO A 585 -8.61 -7.15 22.51
CA PRO A 585 -9.83 -7.50 23.22
C PRO A 585 -9.86 -6.84 24.61
N ASP A 586 -11.05 -6.59 25.14
CA ASP A 586 -11.20 -5.89 26.42
C ASP A 586 -10.63 -6.73 27.58
N GLY A 587 -9.63 -6.19 28.28
CA GLY A 587 -8.87 -6.88 29.31
C GLY A 587 -7.61 -6.12 29.75
N PRO A 588 -6.79 -6.67 30.66
CA PRO A 588 -5.67 -5.96 31.29
C PRO A 588 -4.67 -5.36 30.31
N ILE A 589 -4.29 -6.09 29.26
CA ILE A 589 -3.32 -5.64 28.24
C ILE A 589 -3.86 -4.44 27.45
N LYS A 590 -5.16 -4.41 27.14
CA LYS A 590 -5.80 -3.28 26.45
C LYS A 590 -5.79 -2.02 27.29
N GLU A 591 -6.16 -2.12 28.56
CA GLU A 591 -6.19 -0.98 29.46
C GLU A 591 -4.78 -0.51 29.85
N ALA A 592 -3.80 -1.41 29.94
CA ALA A 592 -2.39 -1.04 30.11
C ALA A 592 -1.81 -0.35 28.86
N THR A 593 -2.12 -0.82 27.65
CA THR A 593 -1.74 -0.14 26.40
C THR A 593 -2.39 1.25 26.30
N LYS A 594 -3.68 1.39 26.68
CA LYS A 594 -4.34 2.70 26.78
C LYS A 594 -3.70 3.59 27.85
N ALA A 595 -3.26 3.04 28.98
CA ALA A 595 -2.56 3.79 30.03
C ALA A 595 -1.18 4.28 29.55
N LEU A 596 -0.44 3.47 28.79
CA LEU A 596 0.83 3.86 28.16
C LEU A 596 0.63 5.00 27.14
N VAL A 597 -0.32 4.84 26.21
CA VAL A 597 -0.67 5.90 25.24
C VAL A 597 -1.17 7.16 25.98
N GLY A 598 -1.92 6.98 27.07
CA GLY A 598 -2.32 8.04 27.98
C GLY A 598 -1.12 8.80 28.56
N ALA A 599 -0.18 8.10 29.18
CA ALA A 599 1.03 8.69 29.76
C ALA A 599 1.93 9.38 28.72
N ILE A 600 2.06 8.80 27.51
CA ILE A 600 2.81 9.40 26.40
C ILE A 600 2.18 10.73 25.96
N TYR A 601 0.85 10.81 25.89
CA TYR A 601 0.15 12.01 25.41
C TYR A 601 -0.28 12.99 26.51
N GLN A 602 -0.33 12.63 27.79
CA GLN A 602 -0.86 13.49 28.85
C GLN A 602 0.10 14.66 29.20
N GLY A 603 -0.43 15.88 29.21
CA GLY A 603 0.30 17.08 29.66
C GLY A 603 -0.41 18.37 29.29
N ASP A 604 0.12 19.50 29.77
CA ASP A 604 -0.52 20.83 29.70
C ASP A 604 -0.06 21.70 28.51
N ASN A 605 0.74 21.16 27.58
CA ASN A 605 1.31 21.91 26.47
C ASN A 605 0.53 21.71 25.16
N ARG A 606 0.85 22.50 24.13
CA ARG A 606 0.28 22.32 22.77
C ARG A 606 1.39 22.42 21.74
N VAL A 607 1.31 21.56 20.73
CA VAL A 607 2.28 21.53 19.62
C VAL A 607 2.18 22.82 18.81
N THR A 608 3.32 23.28 18.27
CA THR A 608 3.38 24.48 17.43
C THR A 608 3.41 24.10 15.95
N GLU A 609 2.39 24.53 15.21
CA GLU A 609 2.17 24.22 13.81
C GLU A 609 2.44 25.45 12.91
N SER A 610 2.98 25.23 11.71
CA SER A 610 3.38 26.29 10.78
C SER A 610 2.33 26.50 9.68
N ILE A 611 1.27 27.26 9.97
CA ILE A 611 0.14 27.50 9.05
C ILE A 611 0.54 28.51 7.97
N LYS A 612 0.57 28.04 6.72
CA LYS A 612 0.90 28.82 5.51
C LYS A 612 -0.37 29.34 4.84
N PHE A 613 -0.34 30.57 4.31
CA PHE A 613 -1.47 31.23 3.66
C PHE A 613 -1.01 32.25 2.61
N THR A 614 -1.94 32.78 1.81
CA THR A 614 -1.64 33.78 0.76
C THR A 614 -2.26 35.15 1.07
N GLU A 615 -1.82 36.20 0.38
CA GLU A 615 -2.46 37.53 0.40
C GLU A 615 -3.95 37.51 0.00
N LYS A 616 -4.37 36.50 -0.76
CA LYS A 616 -5.78 36.28 -1.10
C LYS A 616 -6.53 35.78 0.14
N ASP A 617 -5.93 34.91 0.94
CA ASP A 617 -6.53 34.40 2.17
C ASP A 617 -6.58 35.48 3.26
N VAL A 618 -5.56 36.34 3.38
CA VAL A 618 -5.59 37.54 4.26
C VAL A 618 -6.76 38.46 3.90
N ARG A 619 -6.98 38.73 2.60
CA ARG A 619 -8.12 39.54 2.15
C ARG A 619 -9.47 38.89 2.42
N ILE A 620 -9.59 37.58 2.21
CA ILE A 620 -10.81 36.81 2.52
C ILE A 620 -11.04 36.76 4.04
N ALA A 621 -9.99 36.68 4.84
CA ALA A 621 -10.04 36.65 6.30
C ALA A 621 -10.56 37.99 6.84
N LYS A 622 -9.95 39.12 6.45
CA LYS A 622 -10.43 40.46 6.80
C LYS A 622 -11.90 40.66 6.41
N TYR A 623 -12.26 40.39 5.15
CA TYR A 623 -13.65 40.47 4.68
C TYR A 623 -14.65 39.63 5.51
N ASN A 624 -14.29 38.39 5.85
CA ASN A 624 -15.17 37.49 6.60
C ASN A 624 -15.28 37.84 8.09
N VAL A 625 -14.21 38.34 8.71
CA VAL A 625 -14.06 38.46 10.17
C VAL A 625 -14.31 39.88 10.65
N ASP A 626 -13.99 40.91 9.86
CA ASP A 626 -14.29 42.30 10.23
C ASP A 626 -15.81 42.55 10.33
N SER A 627 -16.60 41.89 9.48
CA SER A 627 -18.07 41.89 9.51
C SER A 627 -18.63 40.46 9.62
N PRO A 628 -18.59 39.85 10.83
CA PRO A 628 -18.78 38.41 10.99
C PRO A 628 -20.24 37.97 10.85
N SER A 629 -20.56 37.40 9.68
CA SER A 629 -21.89 36.85 9.35
C SER A 629 -22.11 35.41 9.81
N SER A 630 -21.07 34.73 10.32
CA SER A 630 -21.13 33.35 10.82
C SER A 630 -20.58 33.23 12.23
N ASN A 631 -21.00 32.20 12.97
CA ASN A 631 -20.50 31.92 14.31
C ASN A 631 -18.97 31.65 14.31
N MET A 632 -18.46 31.01 13.25
CA MET A 632 -17.02 30.78 13.05
C MET A 632 -16.25 32.10 12.92
N ALA A 633 -16.73 33.02 12.08
CA ALA A 633 -16.10 34.32 11.91
C ALA A 633 -16.17 35.17 13.19
N ARG A 634 -17.26 35.06 13.96
CA ARG A 634 -17.41 35.73 15.25
C ARG A 634 -16.41 35.21 16.28
N ALA A 635 -16.29 33.89 16.43
CA ALA A 635 -15.34 33.25 17.34
C ALA A 635 -13.88 33.60 16.99
N ILE A 636 -13.53 33.66 15.69
CA ILE A 636 -12.21 34.14 15.24
C ILE A 636 -12.00 35.60 15.67
N LYS A 637 -13.01 36.48 15.53
CA LYS A 637 -12.89 37.89 15.93
C LYS A 637 -12.76 38.09 17.44
N GLU A 638 -13.48 37.29 18.22
CA GLU A 638 -13.53 37.36 19.69
C GLU A 638 -12.25 36.81 20.35
N ALA A 639 -11.51 35.93 19.66
CA ALA A 639 -10.30 35.29 20.18
C ALA A 639 -9.08 36.21 20.36
N GLY A 640 -9.02 37.36 19.68
CA GLY A 640 -7.99 38.40 19.88
C GLY A 640 -6.57 38.08 19.39
N ASN A 641 -6.21 36.82 19.14
CA ASN A 641 -4.91 36.42 18.59
C ASN A 641 -4.97 35.11 17.75
N ALA A 642 -3.90 34.82 17.02
CA ALA A 642 -3.83 33.69 16.09
C ALA A 642 -3.97 32.30 16.76
N THR A 643 -3.48 32.13 17.99
CA THR A 643 -3.57 30.85 18.72
C THR A 643 -4.99 30.58 19.14
N ASP A 644 -5.60 31.49 19.88
CA ASP A 644 -6.97 31.30 20.37
C ASP A 644 -7.97 31.25 19.21
N ALA A 645 -7.71 31.95 18.10
CA ALA A 645 -8.55 31.90 16.91
C ALA A 645 -8.50 30.53 16.20
N VAL A 646 -7.32 29.90 16.09
CA VAL A 646 -7.20 28.55 15.51
C VAL A 646 -7.78 27.50 16.46
N LEU A 647 -7.58 27.65 17.78
CA LEU A 647 -8.19 26.76 18.78
C LEU A 647 -9.72 26.88 18.78
N ALA A 648 -10.28 28.09 18.65
CA ALA A 648 -11.74 28.29 18.53
C ALA A 648 -12.31 27.61 17.27
N VAL A 649 -11.59 27.66 16.13
CA VAL A 649 -11.96 26.92 14.92
C VAL A 649 -11.91 25.40 15.16
N ASP A 650 -10.89 24.89 15.85
CA ASP A 650 -10.75 23.46 16.16
C ASP A 650 -11.88 22.95 17.08
N SER A 651 -12.12 23.62 18.21
CA SER A 651 -13.18 23.24 19.15
C SER A 651 -14.58 23.31 18.51
N SER A 652 -14.82 24.21 17.57
CA SER A 652 -16.10 24.32 16.86
C SER A 652 -16.46 23.09 15.99
N VAL A 653 -15.49 22.25 15.64
CA VAL A 653 -15.69 21.03 14.84
C VAL A 653 -15.32 19.74 15.58
N GLU A 654 -14.87 19.81 16.84
CA GLU A 654 -14.11 18.73 17.48
C GLU A 654 -14.88 17.40 17.58
N ASN A 655 -16.19 17.47 17.85
CA ASN A 655 -17.10 16.33 17.94
C ASN A 655 -17.95 16.13 16.66
N THR A 656 -17.47 16.59 15.50
CA THR A 656 -18.21 16.55 14.23
C THR A 656 -17.50 15.70 13.17
N ARG A 657 -18.28 15.16 12.22
CA ARG A 657 -17.74 14.57 10.96
C ARG A 657 -17.01 15.58 10.05
N SER A 658 -16.86 16.84 10.46
CA SER A 658 -16.22 17.91 9.69
C SER A 658 -14.78 18.23 10.11
N LYS A 659 -14.26 17.59 11.17
CA LYS A 659 -12.83 17.65 11.56
C LYS A 659 -11.95 17.18 10.40
N GLY A 660 -10.91 17.94 10.04
CA GLY A 660 -10.03 17.67 8.88
C GLY A 660 -10.62 17.97 7.49
N SER A 661 -11.90 18.34 7.40
CA SER A 661 -12.54 18.70 6.12
C SER A 661 -11.90 19.91 5.45
N THR A 662 -12.15 20.10 4.15
CA THR A 662 -11.73 21.29 3.40
C THR A 662 -12.31 22.58 3.99
N TYR A 663 -13.49 22.51 4.64
CA TYR A 663 -14.09 23.63 5.37
C TYR A 663 -13.30 23.97 6.64
N HIS A 664 -13.01 22.98 7.48
CA HIS A 664 -12.22 23.14 8.70
C HIS A 664 -10.82 23.68 8.41
N ARG A 665 -10.09 23.06 7.47
CA ARG A 665 -8.76 23.53 7.05
C ARG A 665 -8.79 24.97 6.53
N ARG A 666 -9.77 25.33 5.69
CA ARG A 666 -9.92 26.70 5.20
C ARG A 666 -10.14 27.71 6.33
N TRP A 667 -10.97 27.41 7.33
CA TRP A 667 -11.18 28.33 8.46
C TRP A 667 -9.95 28.47 9.36
N ARG A 668 -9.14 27.41 9.55
CA ARG A 668 -7.83 27.52 10.22
C ARG A 668 -6.87 28.44 9.46
N THR A 669 -6.80 28.30 8.13
CA THR A 669 -6.02 29.21 7.27
C THR A 669 -6.49 30.66 7.41
N LEU A 670 -7.80 30.92 7.43
CA LEU A 670 -8.34 32.27 7.61
C LEU A 670 -8.11 32.83 9.03
N ALA A 671 -8.19 32.00 10.08
CA ALA A 671 -7.90 32.41 11.45
C ALA A 671 -6.44 32.86 11.62
N ALA A 672 -5.50 32.08 11.10
CA ALA A 672 -4.08 32.44 11.07
C ALA A 672 -3.81 33.68 10.21
N ALA A 673 -4.44 33.78 9.03
CA ALA A 673 -4.26 34.90 8.11
C ALA A 673 -4.91 36.22 8.57
N TYR A 674 -5.91 36.18 9.47
CA TYR A 674 -6.52 37.39 10.04
C TYR A 674 -5.57 38.10 11.02
N TYR A 675 -4.92 37.32 11.89
CA TYR A 675 -3.98 37.80 12.92
C TYR A 675 -2.52 37.86 12.45
N ALA A 676 -2.28 37.74 11.15
CA ALA A 676 -0.95 37.81 10.57
C ALA A 676 -0.42 39.27 10.50
N PRO A 677 0.84 39.52 10.90
CA PRO A 677 1.51 40.80 10.62
C PRO A 677 1.63 41.05 9.11
N GLU A 678 1.65 42.31 8.69
CA GLU A 678 1.71 42.65 7.27
C GLU A 678 3.03 42.16 6.63
N GLY A 679 2.93 41.60 5.43
CA GLY A 679 4.06 40.94 4.73
C GLY A 679 4.37 39.51 5.17
N VAL A 680 3.78 39.00 6.25
CA VAL A 680 3.98 37.62 6.73
C VAL A 680 2.98 36.66 6.05
N ASN A 681 3.46 35.53 5.54
CA ASN A 681 2.66 34.50 4.85
C ASN A 681 2.68 33.11 5.55
N ILE A 682 3.35 33.00 6.70
CA ILE A 682 3.37 31.80 7.55
C ILE A 682 3.28 32.24 9.01
N ILE A 683 2.33 31.67 9.75
CA ILE A 683 2.20 31.85 11.20
C ILE A 683 2.55 30.53 11.89
N ARG A 684 3.50 30.57 12.83
CA ARG A 684 3.76 29.46 13.76
C ARG A 684 2.92 29.70 15.01
N THR A 685 2.01 28.79 15.32
CA THR A 685 1.03 28.95 16.40
C THR A 685 0.78 27.63 17.12
N LYS A 686 0.41 27.69 18.41
CA LYS A 686 -0.06 26.51 19.14
C LYS A 686 -1.39 26.03 18.57
N THR A 687 -1.56 24.72 18.36
CA THR A 687 -2.77 24.09 17.80
C THR A 687 -3.12 22.77 18.50
N GLY A 688 -4.26 22.17 18.18
CA GLY A 688 -4.61 20.82 18.65
C GLY A 688 -4.98 20.75 20.14
N ARG A 689 -4.95 19.52 20.69
CA ARG A 689 -5.26 19.24 22.11
C ARG A 689 -4.08 19.58 23.02
N LEU A 690 -4.33 19.57 24.34
CA LEU A 690 -3.27 19.57 25.34
C LEU A 690 -2.52 18.23 25.29
N VAL A 691 -1.19 18.27 25.37
CA VAL A 691 -0.27 17.12 25.27
C VAL A 691 1.00 17.29 26.13
N SER A 692 1.74 16.19 26.32
CA SER A 692 3.07 16.12 26.96
C SER A 692 4.15 16.99 26.28
N ASN A 693 5.26 17.26 26.98
CA ASN A 693 6.43 17.91 26.37
C ASN A 693 7.08 16.99 25.34
N PHE A 694 7.17 15.68 25.63
CA PHE A 694 7.66 14.66 24.70
C PHE A 694 6.95 14.72 23.33
N VAL A 695 5.61 14.79 23.31
CA VAL A 695 4.84 14.91 22.06
C VAL A 695 5.05 16.27 21.38
N VAL A 696 5.25 17.36 22.14
CA VAL A 696 5.65 18.66 21.56
C VAL A 696 7.05 18.61 20.94
N GLY A 697 8.02 17.93 21.57
CA GLY A 697 9.37 17.72 21.06
C GLY A 697 9.37 16.93 19.75
N ALA A 698 8.66 15.80 19.73
CA ALA A 698 8.41 15.01 18.52
C ALA A 698 7.73 15.83 17.40
N GLY A 699 6.74 16.65 17.75
CA GLY A 699 6.09 17.56 16.81
C GLY A 699 7.03 18.63 16.23
N GLN A 700 8.03 19.10 17.00
CA GLN A 700 9.06 20.02 16.50
C GLN A 700 10.04 19.32 15.55
N LEU A 701 10.41 18.07 15.83
CA LEU A 701 11.24 17.24 14.96
C LEU A 701 10.57 16.99 13.60
N ASP A 702 9.24 16.81 13.58
CA ASP A 702 8.42 16.76 12.37
C ASP A 702 8.10 18.17 11.79
N ASN A 703 8.92 19.19 12.05
CA ASN A 703 8.79 20.59 11.59
C ASN A 703 7.49 21.32 11.99
N GLY A 704 6.70 20.75 12.90
CA GLY A 704 5.38 21.22 13.32
C GLY A 704 4.20 20.52 12.65
N GLU A 705 4.43 19.43 11.90
CA GLU A 705 3.36 18.59 11.32
C GLU A 705 3.22 17.28 12.12
N ILE A 706 2.26 17.20 13.05
CA ILE A 706 2.02 15.99 13.87
C ILE A 706 1.65 14.78 13.00
N GLY A 707 2.13 13.59 13.38
CA GLY A 707 1.78 12.31 12.75
C GLY A 707 2.53 12.04 11.46
N LYS A 708 3.83 12.42 11.41
CA LYS A 708 4.70 12.20 10.24
C LYS A 708 5.66 11.05 10.45
N TYR A 709 6.62 11.22 11.34
CA TYR A 709 7.61 10.20 11.67
C TYR A 709 7.89 10.23 13.16
N TRP A 710 8.56 11.28 13.66
CA TRP A 710 8.92 11.39 15.08
C TRP A 710 7.69 11.38 16.00
N SER A 711 6.57 11.93 15.53
CA SER A 711 5.30 12.05 16.28
C SER A 711 4.21 11.05 15.87
N GLN A 712 4.57 9.90 15.26
CA GLN A 712 3.70 8.71 15.25
C GLN A 712 3.68 8.07 16.64
N THR A 713 2.56 7.45 17.05
CA THR A 713 2.40 6.92 18.42
C THR A 713 3.31 5.73 18.69
N ASP A 714 3.42 4.84 17.72
CA ASP A 714 4.35 3.69 17.69
C ASP A 714 5.82 4.15 17.82
N GLU A 715 6.25 5.13 17.03
CA GLU A 715 7.58 5.77 17.14
C GLU A 715 7.82 6.48 18.49
N LEU A 716 6.81 7.18 19.03
CA LEU A 716 6.87 7.77 20.38
C LEU A 716 7.04 6.67 21.44
N ALA A 717 6.28 5.60 21.36
CA ALA A 717 6.36 4.48 22.31
C ALA A 717 7.70 3.74 22.20
N ALA A 718 8.18 3.44 20.99
CA ALA A 718 9.46 2.77 20.78
C ALA A 718 10.66 3.58 21.30
N ARG A 719 10.65 4.92 21.15
CA ARG A 719 11.68 5.78 21.77
C ARG A 719 11.53 5.90 23.28
N ALA A 720 10.31 5.97 23.82
CA ALA A 720 10.12 5.96 25.27
C ALA A 720 10.53 4.62 25.90
N PHE A 721 10.39 3.50 25.19
CA PHE A 721 10.84 2.18 25.63
C PHE A 721 12.38 2.08 25.72
N GLN A 722 13.12 2.77 24.83
CA GLN A 722 14.58 2.92 25.00
C GLN A 722 14.93 3.62 26.32
N SER A 723 14.22 4.69 26.68
CA SER A 723 14.40 5.37 27.96
C SER A 723 14.09 4.47 29.16
N TRP A 724 13.02 3.67 29.07
CA TRP A 724 12.65 2.68 30.08
C TRP A 724 13.72 1.58 30.24
N ILE A 725 14.27 1.06 29.14
CA ILE A 725 15.40 0.10 29.16
C ILE A 725 16.61 0.71 29.88
N GLU A 726 17.04 1.92 29.50
CA GLU A 726 18.22 2.56 30.10
C GLU A 726 18.03 2.81 31.60
N ASP A 727 16.81 3.18 32.03
CA ASP A 727 16.49 3.38 33.45
C ASP A 727 16.48 2.05 34.22
N ARG A 728 15.77 1.02 33.73
CA ARG A 728 15.66 -0.31 34.36
C ARG A 728 16.99 -1.07 34.42
N LEU A 729 17.89 -0.83 33.47
CA LEU A 729 19.28 -1.31 33.55
C LEU A 729 20.08 -0.52 34.59
N THR A 730 19.98 0.82 34.59
CA THR A 730 20.71 1.68 35.54
C THR A 730 20.34 1.38 37.00
N GLU A 731 19.07 1.11 37.29
CA GLU A 731 18.59 0.67 38.62
C GLU A 731 19.22 -0.64 39.10
N GLN A 732 19.73 -1.47 38.18
CA GLN A 732 20.42 -2.74 38.47
C GLN A 732 21.95 -2.61 38.43
N ASP A 733 22.50 -1.38 38.31
CA ASP A 733 23.91 -1.09 37.99
C ASP A 733 24.40 -1.72 36.67
N ARG A 734 23.47 -1.98 35.74
CA ARG A 734 23.73 -2.55 34.41
C ARG A 734 23.81 -1.46 33.35
N GLN A 735 24.40 -1.82 32.21
CA GLN A 735 24.42 -1.02 30.99
C GLN A 735 24.56 -1.96 29.79
N ASN A 736 23.88 -1.68 28.67
CA ASN A 736 24.11 -2.38 27.41
C ASN A 736 23.85 -1.44 26.23
N ASP A 737 24.92 -0.81 25.75
CA ASP A 737 24.86 0.18 24.66
C ASP A 737 24.46 -0.42 23.30
N TYR A 738 24.47 -1.76 23.16
CA TYR A 738 23.99 -2.43 21.95
C TYR A 738 22.47 -2.64 21.99
N LEU A 739 21.87 -2.78 23.17
CA LEU A 739 20.42 -2.82 23.37
C LEU A 739 19.79 -1.43 23.22
N SER A 740 20.26 -0.45 24.00
CA SER A 740 19.86 0.96 23.92
C SER A 740 21.01 1.87 24.33
N VAL A 741 21.16 3.00 23.66
CA VAL A 741 22.10 4.05 24.06
C VAL A 741 21.58 5.44 23.69
N TYR A 742 21.88 6.41 24.54
CA TYR A 742 21.53 7.83 24.37
C TYR A 742 20.03 8.17 24.40
N ALA A 743 19.19 7.38 25.08
CA ALA A 743 17.76 7.65 25.27
C ALA A 743 17.48 8.74 26.33
N ASP A 744 18.20 9.86 26.23
CA ASP A 744 18.15 11.03 27.12
C ASP A 744 18.50 12.30 26.31
N ASN A 745 17.67 13.33 26.45
CA ASN A 745 17.78 14.58 25.69
C ASN A 745 19.10 15.33 25.91
N LYS A 746 19.84 15.10 27.01
CA LYS A 746 21.18 15.69 27.23
C LYS A 746 22.19 15.35 26.14
N TYR A 747 21.96 14.26 25.40
CA TYR A 747 22.80 13.87 24.26
C TYR A 747 22.38 14.54 22.95
N HIS A 748 21.23 15.21 22.86
CA HIS A 748 20.63 15.67 21.60
C HIS A 748 20.69 17.19 21.42
N VAL A 749 21.74 17.81 21.95
CA VAL A 749 22.06 19.23 21.75
C VAL A 749 22.82 19.45 20.44
N ASP A 750 22.37 20.41 19.63
CA ASP A 750 23.03 20.86 18.41
C ASP A 750 24.34 21.63 18.72
N PRO A 751 25.51 21.20 18.21
CA PRO A 751 26.80 21.74 18.61
C PRO A 751 27.16 23.09 17.97
N LEU A 752 26.35 23.61 17.04
CA LEU A 752 26.59 24.88 16.34
C LEU A 752 25.67 26.00 16.86
N THR A 753 24.48 25.66 17.32
CA THR A 753 23.43 26.59 17.75
C THR A 753 23.12 26.51 19.24
N GLY A 754 23.52 25.42 19.92
CA GLY A 754 23.14 25.15 21.31
C GLY A 754 21.67 24.77 21.48
N PHE A 755 20.95 24.48 20.40
CA PHE A 755 19.54 24.10 20.46
C PHE A 755 19.38 22.67 21.01
N GLU A 756 18.61 22.52 22.09
CA GLU A 756 18.24 21.21 22.63
C GLU A 756 17.10 20.60 21.82
N TRP A 757 17.36 19.49 21.12
CA TRP A 757 16.29 18.65 20.60
C TRP A 757 15.75 17.75 21.72
N LYS A 758 14.43 17.48 21.68
CA LYS A 758 13.73 16.67 22.70
C LYS A 758 13.12 15.39 22.07
N PRO A 759 13.93 14.44 21.58
CA PRO A 759 13.46 13.18 20.98
C PRO A 759 13.02 12.10 21.99
N TYR A 760 13.26 12.28 23.30
CA TYR A 760 12.93 11.36 24.40
C TYR A 760 12.11 12.06 25.50
N PRO A 761 11.37 11.33 26.36
CA PRO A 761 10.71 11.91 27.53
C PRO A 761 11.71 12.25 28.64
N GLU A 762 11.44 13.31 29.42
CA GLU A 762 12.28 13.75 30.54
C GLU A 762 11.47 14.12 31.80
N GLY A 763 12.06 13.97 32.99
CA GLY A 763 11.40 14.33 34.26
C GLY A 763 10.13 13.51 34.56
N ASP A 764 9.09 14.18 35.06
CA ASP A 764 7.87 13.54 35.57
C ASP A 764 7.09 12.76 34.50
N GLU A 765 7.13 13.20 33.23
CA GLU A 765 6.50 12.46 32.12
C GLU A 765 7.25 11.14 31.83
N ARG A 766 8.60 11.13 31.91
CA ARG A 766 9.40 9.90 31.81
C ARG A 766 9.06 8.92 32.94
N ALA A 767 8.94 9.41 34.17
CA ALA A 767 8.57 8.58 35.32
C ALA A 767 7.16 7.96 35.17
N GLN A 768 6.19 8.73 34.67
CA GLN A 768 4.83 8.24 34.41
C GLN A 768 4.78 7.23 33.26
N ILE A 769 5.49 7.49 32.16
CA ILE A 769 5.58 6.57 31.02
C ILE A 769 6.28 5.27 31.42
N ASN A 770 7.34 5.34 32.24
CA ASN A 770 8.03 4.15 32.76
C ASN A 770 7.10 3.27 33.60
N ALA A 771 6.32 3.87 34.50
CA ALA A 771 5.33 3.14 35.31
C ALA A 771 4.22 2.50 34.44
N ALA A 772 3.87 3.12 33.31
CA ALA A 772 2.93 2.56 32.35
C ALA A 772 3.52 1.38 31.55
N PHE A 773 4.82 1.43 31.22
CA PHE A 773 5.54 0.26 30.67
C PHE A 773 5.61 -0.89 31.67
N ASP A 774 5.90 -0.62 32.95
CA ASP A 774 5.89 -1.65 34.00
C ASP A 774 4.52 -2.36 34.07
N GLY A 775 3.44 -1.58 34.00
CA GLY A 775 2.07 -2.11 33.97
C GLY A 775 1.74 -2.92 32.71
N LEU A 776 2.20 -2.48 31.54
CA LEU A 776 2.03 -3.21 30.28
C LEU A 776 2.77 -4.56 30.30
N PHE A 777 4.04 -4.58 30.70
CA PHE A 777 4.81 -5.82 30.76
C PHE A 777 4.41 -6.72 31.93
N ALA A 778 3.86 -6.18 33.03
CA ALA A 778 3.18 -6.98 34.04
C ALA A 778 1.95 -7.69 33.46
N ALA A 779 1.05 -6.98 32.77
CA ALA A 779 -0.13 -7.58 32.14
C ALA A 779 0.22 -8.63 31.07
N ILE A 780 1.30 -8.41 30.30
CA ILE A 780 1.82 -9.37 29.32
C ILE A 780 2.33 -10.65 30.01
N ARG A 781 3.10 -10.54 31.11
CA ARG A 781 3.58 -11.70 31.89
C ARG A 781 2.44 -12.45 32.59
N GLU A 782 1.50 -11.75 33.21
CA GLU A 782 0.37 -12.36 33.93
C GLU A 782 -0.53 -13.16 32.98
N ALA A 783 -0.74 -12.65 31.77
CA ALA A 783 -1.43 -13.34 30.69
C ALA A 783 -0.52 -14.32 29.91
N LYS A 784 0.76 -14.48 30.29
CA LYS A 784 1.79 -15.26 29.59
C LYS A 784 1.78 -15.06 28.07
N THR A 785 1.63 -13.83 27.61
CA THR A 785 1.30 -13.53 26.21
C THR A 785 2.43 -13.83 25.22
N PHE A 786 3.69 -13.91 25.67
CA PHE A 786 4.81 -14.28 24.79
C PHE A 786 5.08 -15.80 24.81
N GLU A 787 4.78 -16.46 25.93
CA GLU A 787 5.00 -17.89 26.18
C GLU A 787 3.82 -18.75 25.71
N SER A 788 2.60 -18.27 25.91
CA SER A 788 1.35 -18.87 25.39
C SER A 788 1.10 -18.55 23.91
N ALA A 789 1.98 -17.77 23.26
CA ALA A 789 1.99 -17.56 21.81
C ALA A 789 2.48 -18.79 21.02
N ALA A 790 2.36 -19.98 21.61
CA ALA A 790 2.83 -21.26 21.10
C ALA A 790 2.52 -21.43 19.61
N VAL A 791 3.50 -21.99 18.89
CA VAL A 791 3.56 -22.17 17.43
C VAL A 791 2.23 -22.73 16.92
N ASN A 792 1.34 -21.84 16.45
CA ASN A 792 0.12 -22.21 15.73
C ASN A 792 0.56 -22.44 14.28
N PRO A 793 0.80 -23.70 13.86
CA PRO A 793 1.56 -23.94 12.63
C PRO A 793 0.74 -23.47 11.43
N THR A 794 -0.57 -23.72 11.45
CA THR A 794 -1.52 -23.26 10.43
C THR A 794 -1.57 -21.74 10.29
N LEU A 795 -1.41 -20.97 11.38
CA LEU A 795 -1.32 -19.51 11.30
C LEU A 795 0.03 -19.05 10.72
N LEU A 796 1.13 -19.70 11.12
CA LEU A 796 2.47 -19.37 10.62
C LEU A 796 2.61 -19.75 9.13
N ASP A 797 2.14 -20.93 8.73
CA ASP A 797 2.04 -21.38 7.35
C ASP A 797 1.15 -20.45 6.50
N ALA A 798 0.08 -19.88 7.08
CA ALA A 798 -0.79 -18.92 6.39
C ALA A 798 -0.18 -17.52 6.24
N ILE A 799 0.68 -17.10 7.17
CA ILE A 799 1.34 -15.77 7.15
C ILE A 799 2.63 -15.80 6.32
N PHE A 800 3.42 -16.87 6.41
CA PHE A 800 4.77 -16.98 5.82
C PHE A 800 4.87 -17.97 4.66
N GLY A 801 3.83 -18.79 4.42
CA GLY A 801 3.91 -19.97 3.57
C GLY A 801 4.36 -21.19 4.38
N ALA A 802 3.98 -22.39 3.94
CA ALA A 802 4.38 -23.63 4.60
C ALA A 802 5.89 -23.74 4.70
N THR A 803 6.41 -23.92 5.92
CA THR A 803 7.86 -24.04 6.14
C THR A 803 8.40 -25.27 5.40
N GLN A 804 9.09 -25.07 4.29
CA GLN A 804 9.89 -26.13 3.69
C GLN A 804 11.03 -26.46 4.65
N GLN A 805 10.92 -27.59 5.34
CA GLN A 805 12.13 -28.34 5.69
C GLN A 805 12.92 -28.51 4.39
N VAL A 806 14.18 -28.09 4.41
CA VAL A 806 15.04 -28.16 3.23
C VAL A 806 15.48 -29.62 3.09
N ASP A 807 14.73 -30.40 2.30
CA ASP A 807 15.10 -31.75 1.94
C ASP A 807 16.51 -31.76 1.33
N ALA A 808 17.47 -32.30 2.08
CA ALA A 808 18.89 -32.34 1.71
C ALA A 808 19.19 -33.43 0.66
N GLY A 809 18.34 -33.53 -0.37
CA GLY A 809 18.38 -34.60 -1.39
C GLY A 809 18.02 -34.16 -2.81
N ALA A 810 17.83 -32.86 -3.07
CA ALA A 810 17.61 -32.34 -4.42
C ALA A 810 18.92 -31.82 -5.04
N GLU A 811 19.53 -32.62 -5.93
CA GLU A 811 20.58 -32.10 -6.81
C GLU A 811 20.03 -30.99 -7.73
N PRO A 812 20.78 -29.91 -8.01
CA PRO A 812 20.36 -28.89 -8.95
C PRO A 812 20.45 -29.44 -10.39
N ASP A 813 19.28 -29.60 -11.02
CA ASP A 813 19.14 -30.16 -12.38
C ASP A 813 19.83 -29.27 -13.45
N LEU A 814 21.08 -29.60 -13.77
CA LEU A 814 21.92 -28.89 -14.73
C LEU A 814 21.67 -29.38 -16.16
N LEU A 815 20.69 -28.79 -16.83
CA LEU A 815 20.52 -28.91 -18.28
C LEU A 815 21.19 -27.74 -19.03
N PRO A 816 21.76 -27.96 -20.24
CA PRO A 816 22.90 -27.15 -20.70
C PRO A 816 22.57 -26.08 -21.76
N VAL A 817 23.31 -24.96 -21.66
CA VAL A 817 23.45 -23.82 -22.60
C VAL A 817 22.21 -22.92 -22.73
#